data_AF-A0AA42B5Y5-F1
#
_entry.id   AF-A0AA42B5Y5-F1
#
_cell.length_a   1.000
_cell.length_b   1.000
_cell.length_c   1.000
_cell.angle_alpha   90.00
_cell.angle_beta   90.00
_cell.angle_gamma   90.00
#
_symmetry.space_group_name_H-M   'P 1'
#
loop_
_entity.id
_entity.type
_entity.pdbx_description
1 polymer ?
#
loop_
_entity_poly.entity_id
_entity_poly.type
_entity_poly.pdbx_seq_one_letter_code
_entity_poly.pdbx_strand_id
1 'polypeptide(L)'
;MISKSNHKALFKSLLAKSIAVAALSSPSLSAYASAPSDVYYYNPAPHDYIELHWVDNSQDEIEFKIQRLNEDDSSWKDIESVPANRTSWSQTGYNRDLTKNLRVVAVTLSGNKASVPVRLVGTKDTLEVYQEVPGIRAPKTYTKKSVTSGQNITFSELQDQTPADPSQGKATRVSTFFDIKVKEADSNDAFLSSPTYETRPQIRNFLAQDEPEHSGSHKPYGYSNYGPNANNPGRTVHQKHWTNFESTRNVTVQVQLLNSAALSGPINMSDVEIHPAPLSMTLVDNNTLEIELPGSSDVARHYRVSMNRSAWDDEVTGRAGTIIESPLFIFVNPVHQAPASAPEGQIKEFENGALVAIGAGIHLPNSRYQHYGPDANEQAREVYAPGDAYLHYGIFIKNPIADMKLWGRAIYSDEMFIVYDDTSTGYTGSDETRTPWARTRAIANNPWGIEDRYWSTHFYVEGNNASKVTFEGFTNIGGRMATAFKSSTAELLNHKDVGYGGGTYQAGSGESIVYRGNLLTNDDDITYIHETYTMEQNTSFNEHNGPSFQFGWSVNTKAAQSKTYNHTVWSSNRRDETTFGKNHGVFNSRLQLGQLEQHLGGHFENFEFWGKEVILFNLQLWNDRQGDLTGLTSLLSDKTFKDFEIHETPYLPSVIKGIEDKTTDNVGYVRFFHFDNVKFEGTPLKNLNDRGLFEYNEYVLPHTFTFFSLPDAIAQPLAGNAPVGQTIQFKANVNGKFVQADESLPVSLSPLTANEAAASQGFEVVDAGNGYIALRAANGYYVKADPNRYGYVYTQPDLVRGDTDTQEITDEAKFVWVDVDASNFALWSKSMGLYVKAEAHSGPARPLYAAASRIGSWEQFSLDDSVAGITPPSGFTQLVFKHNQCLEVAKSKLDNGDNIQQWACSDMPTKHWQMIAQDDGFYQIKNQNSGKCMEVRAWSKAEGGNIQQWNCSLGENKLFTLDDVGDGYFRLVNKHSGLCVDTEGSDTAGGTNVIQANCSTSDTQKLKFQ
;
A
#
# COMPACT_ATOMS: atom_id res chain seq x y z
N MET A 1 -34.64 34.07 -83.63
CA MET A 1 -35.86 34.02 -82.80
C MET A 1 -35.92 32.66 -82.12
N ILE A 2 -36.25 32.72 -80.83
CA ILE A 2 -36.24 31.67 -79.80
C ILE A 2 -37.06 30.44 -80.16
N SER A 3 -36.56 29.23 -79.88
CA SER A 3 -37.37 28.11 -79.37
C SER A 3 -36.52 27.03 -78.68
N LYS A 4 -36.74 26.97 -77.37
CA LYS A 4 -36.39 26.01 -76.30
C LYS A 4 -35.85 24.61 -76.69
N SER A 5 -34.78 24.20 -76.00
CA SER A 5 -34.81 22.98 -75.19
C SER A 5 -33.73 23.02 -74.09
N ASN A 6 -34.15 22.82 -72.85
CA ASN A 6 -33.32 22.69 -71.65
C ASN A 6 -33.94 21.53 -70.85
N HIS A 7 -33.18 20.48 -70.56
CA HIS A 7 -33.08 19.86 -69.23
C HIS A 7 -32.16 18.62 -69.23
N LYS A 8 -31.13 18.69 -68.36
CA LYS A 8 -30.53 17.66 -67.50
C LYS A 8 -30.27 16.25 -68.07
N ALA A 9 -28.99 15.85 -68.15
CA ALA A 9 -28.32 14.97 -67.15
C ALA A 9 -27.03 14.33 -67.72
N LEU A 10 -25.95 14.45 -66.93
CA LEU A 10 -24.66 13.73 -66.96
C LEU A 10 -23.92 13.56 -68.30
N PHE A 11 -22.81 14.30 -68.41
CA PHE A 11 -21.95 14.41 -69.58
C PHE A 11 -20.49 14.15 -69.17
N LYS A 12 -19.87 13.17 -69.88
CA LYS A 12 -18.48 13.09 -70.39
C LYS A 12 -17.34 13.07 -69.36
N SER A 13 -16.26 12.29 -69.56
CA SER A 13 -15.43 12.10 -70.76
C SER A 13 -14.40 10.99 -70.46
N LEU A 14 -13.71 10.25 -71.37
CA LEU A 14 -13.63 10.15 -72.82
C LEU A 14 -12.76 8.89 -73.11
N LEU A 15 -13.11 8.07 -74.12
CA LEU A 15 -12.26 7.00 -74.67
C LEU A 15 -11.72 7.44 -76.04
N ALA A 16 -10.48 7.03 -76.34
CA ALA A 16 -9.73 7.10 -77.61
C ALA A 16 -8.85 8.34 -77.88
N LYS A 17 -7.54 8.20 -77.58
CA LYS A 17 -6.40 8.56 -78.46
C LYS A 17 -5.08 8.08 -77.84
N SER A 18 -4.47 7.04 -78.41
CA SER A 18 -3.03 6.98 -78.77
C SER A 18 -2.61 5.56 -79.18
N ILE A 19 -2.38 5.37 -80.48
CA ILE A 19 -1.48 4.34 -81.01
C ILE A 19 -0.25 5.12 -81.47
N ALA A 20 0.89 4.92 -80.80
CA ALA A 20 2.21 5.25 -81.32
C ALA A 20 3.20 4.23 -80.76
N VAL A 21 3.82 3.52 -81.69
CA VAL A 21 4.86 2.52 -81.49
C VAL A 21 6.02 3.14 -80.71
N ALA A 22 6.40 2.53 -79.58
CA ALA A 22 7.68 2.77 -78.91
C ALA A 22 8.37 1.41 -78.70
N ALA A 23 9.64 1.40 -79.07
CA ALA A 23 10.57 0.29 -79.24
C ALA A 23 10.40 -0.92 -78.30
N LEU A 24 10.53 -2.11 -78.91
CA LEU A 24 11.06 -3.30 -78.25
C LEU A 24 12.43 -2.94 -77.64
N SER A 25 12.45 -2.56 -76.37
CA SER A 25 13.58 -2.89 -75.52
C SER A 25 13.42 -4.36 -75.17
N SER A 26 14.39 -5.18 -75.56
CA SER A 26 14.62 -6.51 -75.00
C SER A 26 14.38 -6.46 -73.48
N PRO A 27 13.67 -7.42 -72.87
CA PRO A 27 13.71 -7.53 -71.42
C PRO A 27 15.17 -7.78 -71.07
N SER A 28 15.82 -6.82 -70.41
CA SER A 28 17.05 -7.12 -69.70
C SER A 28 16.69 -8.17 -68.66
N LEU A 29 17.05 -9.43 -68.91
CA LEU A 29 17.16 -10.42 -67.84
C LEU A 29 18.22 -9.92 -66.87
N SER A 30 17.78 -9.18 -65.87
CA SER A 30 18.50 -9.03 -64.62
C SER A 30 17.49 -9.31 -63.51
N ALA A 31 17.03 -10.56 -63.44
CA ALA A 31 16.47 -11.08 -62.20
C ALA A 31 17.66 -11.16 -61.23
N TYR A 32 17.76 -10.16 -60.36
CA TYR A 32 18.74 -10.18 -59.29
C TYR A 32 18.11 -10.91 -58.11
N ALA A 33 18.80 -11.93 -57.61
CA ALA A 33 18.51 -12.52 -56.32
C ALA A 33 18.35 -11.41 -55.26
N SER A 34 17.20 -11.38 -54.60
CA SER A 34 16.90 -10.44 -53.52
C SER A 34 16.71 -11.21 -52.23
N ALA A 35 17.27 -10.70 -51.14
CA ALA A 35 17.14 -11.35 -49.84
C ALA A 35 15.65 -11.46 -49.46
N PRO A 36 15.21 -12.59 -48.87
CA PRO A 36 13.90 -12.64 -48.23
C PRO A 36 13.80 -11.52 -47.18
N SER A 37 12.67 -10.83 -47.15
CA SER A 37 12.38 -9.78 -46.17
C SER A 37 11.25 -10.22 -45.25
N ASP A 38 10.95 -9.39 -44.25
CA ASP A 38 9.85 -9.61 -43.32
C ASP A 38 9.86 -11.00 -42.70
N VAL A 39 11.04 -11.44 -42.24
CA VAL A 39 11.17 -12.72 -41.55
C VAL A 39 10.65 -12.57 -40.13
N TYR A 40 9.71 -13.42 -39.73
CA TYR A 40 9.15 -13.44 -38.38
C TYR A 40 8.78 -14.86 -37.96
N TYR A 41 8.56 -15.05 -36.66
CA TYR A 41 8.16 -16.35 -36.12
C TYR A 41 6.89 -16.30 -35.28
N TYR A 42 6.28 -17.47 -35.14
CA TYR A 42 5.18 -17.74 -34.21
C TYR A 42 5.48 -19.02 -33.42
N ASN A 43 5.39 -18.94 -32.09
CA ASN A 43 5.77 -19.99 -31.15
C ASN A 43 4.86 -19.93 -29.90
N PRO A 44 3.57 -20.30 -30.02
CA PRO A 44 2.64 -20.23 -28.90
C PRO A 44 2.96 -21.26 -27.81
N ALA A 45 2.46 -21.01 -26.59
CA ALA A 45 2.51 -21.98 -25.52
C ALA A 45 1.85 -23.32 -25.97
N PRO A 46 2.42 -24.49 -25.64
CA PRO A 46 3.50 -24.74 -24.68
C PRO A 46 4.94 -24.60 -25.24
N HIS A 47 5.11 -23.95 -26.40
CA HIS A 47 6.39 -23.68 -27.06
C HIS A 47 7.13 -24.92 -27.60
N ASP A 48 6.39 -25.98 -27.94
CA ASP A 48 6.90 -27.20 -28.55
C ASP A 48 6.96 -27.16 -30.09
N TYR A 49 6.52 -26.04 -30.67
CA TYR A 49 6.39 -25.82 -32.11
C TYR A 49 6.76 -24.39 -32.50
N ILE A 50 7.39 -24.22 -33.66
CA ILE A 50 7.69 -22.91 -34.26
C ILE A 50 7.28 -22.85 -35.73
N GLU A 51 6.75 -21.71 -36.14
CA GLU A 51 6.61 -21.29 -37.54
C GLU A 51 7.55 -20.15 -37.84
N LEU A 52 8.22 -20.21 -38.99
CA LEU A 52 8.99 -19.13 -39.58
C LEU A 52 8.30 -18.71 -40.88
N HIS A 53 8.06 -17.43 -41.06
CA HIS A 53 7.40 -16.84 -42.22
C HIS A 53 8.30 -15.77 -42.84
N TRP A 54 8.20 -15.54 -44.16
CA TRP A 54 8.97 -14.52 -44.88
C TRP A 54 8.26 -14.06 -46.16
N VAL A 55 8.67 -12.90 -46.68
CA VAL A 55 8.30 -12.42 -48.01
C VAL A 55 9.36 -12.86 -49.03
N ASP A 56 8.88 -13.48 -50.10
CA ASP A 56 9.70 -13.78 -51.27
C ASP A 56 9.89 -12.53 -52.14
N ASN A 57 11.13 -12.05 -52.20
CA ASN A 57 11.52 -10.91 -53.03
C ASN A 57 12.24 -11.33 -54.32
N SER A 58 12.55 -12.62 -54.46
CA SER A 58 13.21 -13.15 -55.63
C SER A 58 12.16 -13.58 -56.66
N GLN A 59 12.59 -13.68 -57.93
CA GLN A 59 11.77 -14.27 -59.00
C GLN A 59 12.53 -15.38 -59.75
N ASP A 60 13.77 -15.64 -59.36
CA ASP A 60 14.69 -16.61 -59.97
C ASP A 60 15.23 -17.63 -58.94
N GLU A 61 14.62 -17.71 -57.76
CA GLU A 61 14.94 -18.68 -56.73
C GLU A 61 14.55 -20.10 -57.13
N ILE A 62 15.44 -21.04 -56.83
CA ILE A 62 15.22 -22.47 -57.06
C ILE A 62 14.85 -23.20 -55.75
N GLU A 63 15.27 -22.67 -54.61
CA GLU A 63 14.90 -23.12 -53.26
C GLU A 63 15.15 -22.01 -52.23
N PHE A 64 14.58 -22.16 -51.04
CA PHE A 64 15.00 -21.42 -49.85
C PHE A 64 15.68 -22.35 -48.86
N LYS A 65 16.78 -21.89 -48.27
CA LYS A 65 17.46 -22.57 -47.17
C LYS A 65 17.16 -21.88 -45.85
N ILE A 66 16.68 -22.64 -44.88
CA ILE A 66 16.50 -22.17 -43.51
C ILE A 66 17.82 -22.46 -42.80
N GLN A 67 18.45 -21.42 -42.28
CA GLN A 67 19.75 -21.53 -41.62
C GLN A 67 19.67 -21.13 -40.16
N ARG A 68 20.48 -21.80 -39.33
CA ARG A 68 20.70 -21.44 -37.93
C ARG A 68 22.14 -21.00 -37.71
N LEU A 69 22.33 -19.95 -36.90
CA LEU A 69 23.66 -19.55 -36.43
C LEU A 69 24.20 -20.57 -35.43
N ASN A 70 25.42 -21.04 -35.65
CA ASN A 70 26.18 -21.81 -34.68
C ASN A 70 26.94 -20.83 -33.77
N GLU A 71 26.65 -20.85 -32.48
CA GLU A 71 27.19 -19.85 -31.55
C GLU A 71 28.70 -20.05 -31.30
N ASP A 72 29.19 -21.30 -31.33
CA ASP A 72 30.60 -21.64 -31.07
C ASP A 72 31.58 -21.03 -32.09
N ASP A 73 31.17 -20.90 -33.36
CA ASP A 73 32.05 -20.48 -34.47
C ASP A 73 31.44 -19.38 -35.35
N SER A 74 30.29 -18.84 -34.95
CA SER A 74 29.53 -17.82 -35.70
C SER A 74 29.19 -18.20 -37.15
N SER A 75 29.24 -19.48 -37.50
CA SER A 75 28.90 -19.97 -38.85
C SER A 75 27.41 -20.26 -39.00
N TRP A 76 26.85 -20.05 -40.19
CA TRP A 76 25.46 -20.39 -40.49
C TRP A 76 25.37 -21.81 -41.06
N LYS A 77 24.53 -22.65 -40.47
CA LYS A 77 24.30 -24.04 -40.88
C LYS A 77 22.90 -24.21 -41.47
N ASP A 78 22.82 -24.89 -42.62
CA ASP A 78 21.55 -25.29 -43.24
C ASP A 78 20.82 -26.27 -42.30
N ILE A 79 19.56 -25.95 -41.98
CA ILE A 79 18.64 -26.82 -41.22
C ILE A 79 17.79 -27.63 -42.21
N GLU A 80 17.20 -26.93 -43.18
CA GLU A 80 16.27 -27.51 -44.16
C GLU A 80 16.23 -26.65 -45.44
N SER A 81 15.92 -27.29 -46.56
CA SER A 81 15.59 -26.63 -47.84
C SER A 81 14.10 -26.76 -48.11
N VAL A 82 13.45 -25.67 -48.50
CA VAL A 82 12.06 -25.67 -48.99
C VAL A 82 12.01 -25.23 -50.47
N PRO A 83 11.04 -25.72 -51.26
CA PRO A 83 10.94 -25.36 -52.69
C PRO A 83 10.82 -23.84 -52.93
N ALA A 84 11.16 -23.40 -54.16
CA ALA A 84 10.93 -22.03 -54.63
C ALA A 84 9.48 -21.55 -54.37
N ASN A 85 9.29 -20.23 -54.23
CA ASN A 85 8.01 -19.58 -53.90
C ASN A 85 7.36 -20.00 -52.57
N ARG A 86 8.04 -20.80 -51.73
CA ARG A 86 7.60 -21.03 -50.34
C ARG A 86 7.88 -19.80 -49.50
N THR A 87 6.93 -19.47 -48.63
CA THR A 87 6.99 -18.29 -47.75
C THR A 87 6.89 -18.65 -46.27
N SER A 88 6.86 -19.94 -45.94
CA SER A 88 6.83 -20.42 -44.57
C SER A 88 7.44 -21.82 -44.40
N TRP A 89 7.94 -22.04 -43.18
CA TRP A 89 8.53 -23.28 -42.69
C TRP A 89 8.09 -23.50 -41.24
N SER A 90 7.93 -24.75 -40.82
CA SER A 90 7.58 -25.05 -39.44
C SER A 90 8.24 -26.31 -38.90
N GLN A 91 8.43 -26.35 -37.58
CA GLN A 91 9.12 -27.43 -36.90
C GLN A 91 8.42 -27.76 -35.56
N THR A 92 8.06 -29.03 -35.38
CA THR A 92 7.59 -29.60 -34.10
C THR A 92 8.73 -30.24 -33.32
N GLY A 93 8.58 -30.34 -31.99
CA GLY A 93 9.60 -30.91 -31.11
C GLY A 93 10.87 -30.06 -31.04
N TYR A 94 10.73 -28.74 -31.23
CA TYR A 94 11.84 -27.81 -31.23
C TYR A 94 12.49 -27.73 -29.83
N ASN A 95 13.80 -28.02 -29.71
CA ASN A 95 14.53 -27.86 -28.44
C ASN A 95 14.69 -26.36 -28.10
N ARG A 96 14.03 -25.89 -27.04
CA ARG A 96 14.02 -24.50 -26.57
C ARG A 96 15.16 -24.14 -25.60
N ASP A 97 16.10 -25.04 -25.31
CA ASP A 97 17.10 -24.81 -24.27
C ASP A 97 17.98 -23.58 -24.49
N LEU A 98 18.42 -23.32 -25.73
CA LEU A 98 19.37 -22.24 -26.04
C LEU A 98 18.75 -21.21 -26.97
N THR A 99 19.16 -19.95 -26.86
CA THR A 99 18.89 -18.93 -27.88
C THR A 99 19.24 -19.48 -29.26
N LYS A 100 18.44 -19.14 -30.26
CA LYS A 100 18.78 -19.40 -31.67
C LYS A 100 18.50 -18.20 -32.53
N ASN A 101 19.43 -17.93 -33.44
CA ASN A 101 19.23 -17.00 -34.54
C ASN A 101 18.92 -17.81 -35.80
N LEU A 102 17.77 -17.54 -36.42
CA LEU A 102 17.30 -18.20 -37.63
C LEU A 102 17.26 -17.19 -38.78
N ARG A 103 17.63 -17.60 -39.99
CA ARG A 103 17.47 -16.77 -41.20
C ARG A 103 17.04 -17.61 -42.39
N VAL A 104 16.52 -16.95 -43.41
CA VAL A 104 16.10 -17.57 -44.67
C VAL A 104 17.04 -17.11 -45.79
N VAL A 105 17.49 -18.03 -46.63
CA VAL A 105 18.39 -17.75 -47.75
C VAL A 105 17.72 -18.13 -49.06
N ALA A 106 17.51 -17.15 -49.93
CA ALA A 106 17.13 -17.38 -51.32
C ALA A 106 18.33 -17.96 -52.07
N VAL A 107 18.17 -19.15 -52.66
CA VAL A 107 19.18 -19.79 -53.50
C VAL A 107 18.75 -19.62 -54.96
N THR A 108 19.61 -18.99 -55.75
CA THR A 108 19.34 -18.71 -57.17
C THR A 108 20.53 -19.13 -58.03
N LEU A 109 20.37 -19.12 -59.36
CA LEU A 109 21.48 -19.31 -60.29
C LEU A 109 22.45 -18.11 -60.33
N SER A 110 22.00 -16.94 -59.86
CA SER A 110 22.72 -15.67 -59.87
C SER A 110 23.48 -15.38 -58.57
N GLY A 111 23.20 -16.13 -57.49
CA GLY A 111 23.92 -16.10 -56.22
C GLY A 111 23.00 -15.95 -55.00
N ASN A 112 23.39 -16.53 -53.87
CA ASN A 112 22.52 -16.63 -52.69
C ASN A 112 22.41 -15.29 -51.93
N LYS A 113 21.21 -15.00 -51.40
CA LYS A 113 20.95 -13.83 -50.55
C LYS A 113 20.22 -14.24 -49.26
N ALA A 114 20.75 -13.82 -48.12
CA ALA A 114 20.23 -14.14 -46.81
C ALA A 114 19.40 -12.99 -46.21
N SER A 115 18.33 -13.31 -45.51
CA SER A 115 17.52 -12.37 -44.75
C SER A 115 18.25 -11.84 -43.51
N VAL A 116 17.69 -10.78 -42.91
CA VAL A 116 17.96 -10.44 -41.50
C VAL A 116 17.50 -11.63 -40.63
N PRO A 117 18.28 -12.03 -39.62
CA PRO A 117 17.91 -13.14 -38.76
C PRO A 117 16.83 -12.74 -37.74
N VAL A 118 15.99 -13.69 -37.36
CA VAL A 118 15.11 -13.59 -36.19
C VAL A 118 15.73 -14.32 -35.00
N ARG A 119 15.60 -13.73 -33.81
CA ARG A 119 16.12 -14.29 -32.56
C ARG A 119 15.00 -14.94 -31.77
N LEU A 120 15.23 -16.17 -31.34
CA LEU A 120 14.34 -16.95 -30.46
C LEU A 120 15.04 -17.16 -29.12
N VAL A 121 14.55 -16.54 -28.05
CA VAL A 121 15.13 -16.65 -26.70
C VAL A 121 14.83 -18.03 -26.12
N GLY A 122 15.84 -18.73 -25.65
CA GLY A 122 15.78 -20.07 -25.06
C GLY A 122 15.59 -20.07 -23.54
N THR A 123 15.29 -21.24 -22.98
CA THR A 123 14.96 -21.44 -21.56
C THR A 123 16.17 -21.45 -20.64
N LYS A 124 17.38 -21.70 -21.16
CA LYS A 124 18.65 -21.66 -20.41
C LYS A 124 19.44 -20.39 -20.65
N ASP A 125 18.91 -19.43 -21.41
CA ASP A 125 19.59 -18.16 -21.56
C ASP A 125 19.58 -17.43 -20.23
N THR A 126 20.76 -17.00 -19.83
CA THR A 126 21.02 -16.39 -18.53
C THR A 126 21.28 -14.90 -18.64
N LEU A 127 21.54 -14.37 -19.85
CA LEU A 127 21.72 -12.96 -20.16
C LEU A 127 21.14 -12.64 -21.55
N GLU A 128 20.25 -11.67 -21.64
CA GLU A 128 19.75 -11.10 -22.89
C GLU A 128 19.94 -9.58 -22.92
N VAL A 129 20.51 -9.09 -24.02
CA VAL A 129 20.68 -7.66 -24.28
C VAL A 129 20.00 -7.31 -25.58
N TYR A 130 19.07 -6.36 -25.51
CA TYR A 130 18.36 -5.85 -26.68
C TYR A 130 19.26 -4.98 -27.54
N GLN A 131 19.04 -5.01 -28.85
CA GLN A 131 19.72 -4.08 -29.75
C GLN A 131 19.18 -2.66 -29.55
N GLU A 132 19.99 -1.67 -29.94
CA GLU A 132 19.49 -0.30 -30.03
C GLU A 132 18.34 -0.28 -31.03
N VAL A 133 17.23 0.39 -30.67
CA VAL A 133 16.08 0.50 -31.57
C VAL A 133 16.56 1.01 -32.94
N PRO A 134 16.25 0.32 -34.04
CA PRO A 134 16.64 0.79 -35.36
C PRO A 134 16.02 2.17 -35.70
N GLY A 135 16.81 3.02 -36.36
CA GLY A 135 16.35 4.36 -36.80
C GLY A 135 16.57 5.48 -35.78
N ILE A 136 17.13 5.18 -34.60
CA ILE A 136 17.54 6.19 -33.63
C ILE A 136 18.60 7.12 -34.22
N ARG A 137 18.50 8.41 -33.90
CA ARG A 137 19.46 9.43 -34.34
C ARG A 137 20.61 9.54 -33.36
N ALA A 138 21.85 9.51 -33.87
CA ALA A 138 23.02 9.85 -33.08
C ALA A 138 22.89 11.27 -32.47
N PRO A 139 23.17 11.45 -31.17
CA PRO A 139 23.08 12.73 -30.51
C PRO A 139 24.20 13.64 -31.04
N LYS A 140 23.87 14.90 -31.29
CA LYS A 140 24.89 15.91 -31.54
C LYS A 140 25.35 16.53 -30.19
N THR A 141 26.42 17.34 -30.16
CA THR A 141 26.97 18.01 -28.95
C THR A 141 27.15 19.53 -29.13
N TYR A 142 26.95 20.34 -28.07
CA TYR A 142 27.15 21.80 -28.01
C TYR A 142 27.95 22.20 -26.78
N THR A 143 29.08 22.89 -26.92
CA THR A 143 29.93 23.29 -25.79
C THR A 143 29.77 24.78 -25.47
N LYS A 144 29.43 25.13 -24.22
CA LYS A 144 29.41 26.51 -23.70
C LYS A 144 30.38 26.67 -22.55
N LYS A 145 31.08 27.80 -22.48
CA LYS A 145 31.94 28.11 -21.35
C LYS A 145 31.12 28.58 -20.14
N SER A 146 31.31 27.94 -19.00
CA SER A 146 30.77 28.36 -17.70
C SER A 146 31.17 29.79 -17.41
N VAL A 147 30.20 30.62 -17.03
CA VAL A 147 30.43 32.04 -16.74
C VAL A 147 31.10 32.23 -15.36
N THR A 148 30.98 31.23 -14.48
CA THR A 148 31.49 31.27 -13.09
C THR A 148 32.80 30.51 -12.95
N SER A 149 32.85 29.25 -13.40
CA SER A 149 34.05 28.39 -13.27
C SER A 149 35.04 28.52 -14.43
N GLY A 150 34.63 29.15 -15.53
CA GLY A 150 35.45 29.26 -16.75
C GLY A 150 35.68 27.95 -17.50
N GLN A 151 35.12 26.82 -17.02
CA GLN A 151 35.24 25.51 -17.68
C GLN A 151 34.32 25.40 -18.89
N ASN A 152 34.75 24.64 -19.89
CA ASN A 152 33.91 24.30 -21.04
C ASN A 152 32.90 23.21 -20.62
N ILE A 153 31.62 23.55 -20.67
CA ILE A 153 30.50 22.63 -20.43
C ILE A 153 30.04 22.13 -21.80
N THR A 154 30.29 20.86 -22.11
CA THR A 154 29.72 20.21 -23.30
C THR A 154 28.35 19.68 -22.93
N PHE A 155 27.34 20.19 -23.61
CA PHE A 155 26.01 19.63 -23.67
C PHE A 155 25.95 18.68 -24.87
N SER A 156 24.98 17.77 -24.93
CA SER A 156 24.45 17.38 -26.24
C SER A 156 24.01 18.66 -26.97
N GLU A 157 24.06 18.70 -28.30
CA GLU A 157 23.63 19.83 -29.09
C GLU A 157 22.28 20.23 -28.55
N LEU A 158 22.13 21.53 -28.32
CA LEU A 158 20.82 22.14 -28.37
C LEU A 158 20.32 21.83 -29.77
N GLN A 159 19.80 20.62 -29.98
CA GLN A 159 18.92 20.39 -31.09
C GLN A 159 17.82 21.40 -30.82
N ASP A 160 17.80 22.45 -31.65
CA ASP A 160 16.80 23.51 -31.59
C ASP A 160 15.45 22.86 -31.40
N GLN A 161 14.66 23.45 -30.51
CA GLN A 161 13.65 22.87 -29.62
C GLN A 161 12.43 22.21 -30.27
N THR A 162 12.64 21.50 -31.38
CA THR A 162 11.65 20.89 -32.24
C THR A 162 11.52 19.39 -31.94
N PRO A 163 10.30 18.84 -32.04
CA PRO A 163 10.07 17.40 -32.00
C PRO A 163 10.78 16.81 -33.21
N ALA A 164 11.18 15.54 -33.11
CA ALA A 164 11.65 14.84 -34.27
C ALA A 164 10.56 14.85 -35.36
N ASP A 165 10.93 15.24 -36.57
CA ASP A 165 10.05 15.18 -37.73
C ASP A 165 9.60 13.71 -37.92
N PRO A 166 8.30 13.40 -37.79
CA PRO A 166 7.78 12.04 -37.96
C PRO A 166 8.13 11.47 -39.33
N SER A 167 8.25 12.33 -40.36
CA SER A 167 8.60 11.94 -41.72
C SER A 167 10.10 11.59 -41.90
N GLN A 168 10.94 11.91 -40.91
CA GLN A 168 12.35 11.50 -40.88
C GLN A 168 12.61 10.27 -40.01
N GLY A 169 11.59 9.70 -39.35
CA GLY A 169 11.69 8.42 -38.64
C GLY A 169 12.77 8.37 -37.55
N LYS A 170 13.06 9.49 -36.87
CA LYS A 170 14.25 9.69 -36.02
C LYS A 170 13.92 10.25 -34.63
N ALA A 171 12.86 9.75 -34.02
CA ALA A 171 12.35 10.21 -32.73
C ALA A 171 12.77 9.25 -31.61
N THR A 172 14.04 9.31 -31.18
CA THR A 172 14.52 8.69 -29.93
C THR A 172 15.87 9.29 -29.52
N ARG A 173 16.16 9.36 -28.22
CA ARG A 173 17.43 9.85 -27.67
C ARG A 173 18.20 8.72 -26.99
N VAL A 174 19.47 8.57 -27.37
CA VAL A 174 20.46 7.80 -26.61
C VAL A 174 21.22 8.72 -25.66
N SER A 175 21.72 8.16 -24.58
CA SER A 175 22.47 8.86 -23.56
C SER A 175 23.70 9.54 -24.13
N THR A 176 23.89 10.79 -23.73
CA THR A 176 25.12 11.54 -24.01
C THR A 176 26.10 11.54 -22.85
N PHE A 177 25.77 10.83 -21.77
CA PHE A 177 26.54 10.78 -20.53
C PHE A 177 27.18 9.43 -20.30
N PHE A 178 26.49 8.35 -20.67
CA PHE A 178 26.84 6.99 -20.30
C PHE A 178 26.86 6.08 -21.53
N ASP A 179 27.97 5.36 -21.70
CA ASP A 179 28.03 4.15 -22.53
C ASP A 179 28.02 2.93 -21.60
N ILE A 180 27.13 1.99 -21.87
CA ILE A 180 26.90 0.83 -21.00
C ILE A 180 27.20 -0.45 -21.74
N LYS A 181 27.97 -1.32 -21.06
CA LYS A 181 28.16 -2.69 -21.50
C LYS A 181 27.91 -3.66 -20.36
N VAL A 182 27.47 -4.86 -20.69
CA VAL A 182 27.11 -5.89 -19.71
C VAL A 182 27.65 -7.25 -20.13
N LYS A 183 28.04 -8.05 -19.14
CA LYS A 183 28.32 -9.48 -19.28
C LYS A 183 27.91 -10.21 -18.00
N GLU A 184 27.86 -11.53 -18.04
CA GLU A 184 27.78 -12.32 -16.81
C GLU A 184 29.06 -12.14 -15.98
N ALA A 185 28.90 -11.96 -14.67
CA ALA A 185 30.00 -11.63 -13.76
C ALA A 185 31.11 -12.69 -13.76
N ASP A 186 30.74 -13.97 -13.76
CA ASP A 186 31.67 -15.10 -13.75
C ASP A 186 32.15 -15.52 -15.15
N SER A 187 31.78 -14.78 -16.20
CA SER A 187 32.10 -15.16 -17.57
C SER A 187 33.37 -14.48 -18.11
N ASN A 188 34.10 -15.25 -18.93
CA ASN A 188 35.18 -14.76 -19.77
C ASN A 188 34.68 -14.17 -21.10
N ASP A 189 33.37 -14.13 -21.31
CA ASP A 189 32.77 -13.56 -22.51
C ASP A 189 33.09 -12.07 -22.65
N ALA A 190 33.04 -11.61 -23.90
CA ALA A 190 33.14 -10.21 -24.21
C ALA A 190 31.93 -9.44 -23.66
N PHE A 191 32.16 -8.21 -23.25
CA PHE A 191 31.09 -7.28 -22.90
C PHE A 191 30.17 -7.02 -24.10
N LEU A 192 28.86 -7.13 -23.86
CA LEU A 192 27.80 -6.79 -24.82
C LEU A 192 27.39 -5.34 -24.62
N SER A 193 27.33 -4.56 -25.70
CA SER A 193 26.79 -3.20 -25.65
C SER A 193 25.30 -3.22 -25.30
N SER A 194 24.92 -2.47 -24.27
CA SER A 194 23.52 -2.30 -23.87
C SER A 194 23.05 -0.89 -24.22
N PRO A 195 21.98 -0.74 -25.02
CA PRO A 195 21.44 0.57 -25.35
C PRO A 195 21.16 1.38 -24.09
N THR A 196 21.57 2.64 -24.11
CA THR A 196 21.34 3.56 -23.01
C THR A 196 20.56 4.74 -23.55
N TYR A 197 19.34 4.90 -23.06
CA TYR A 197 18.40 5.92 -23.51
C TYR A 197 18.43 7.13 -22.57
N GLU A 198 17.81 8.22 -23.01
CA GLU A 198 17.77 9.47 -22.26
C GLU A 198 16.42 10.18 -22.40
N THR A 199 15.93 10.78 -21.32
CA THR A 199 14.75 11.65 -21.31
C THR A 199 15.01 12.97 -20.59
N ARG A 200 14.25 14.00 -20.95
CA ARG A 200 14.43 15.40 -20.54
C ARG A 200 13.10 16.06 -20.14
N PRO A 201 13.12 17.07 -19.25
CA PRO A 201 11.94 17.83 -18.87
C PRO A 201 11.21 18.47 -20.06
N GLN A 202 9.89 18.40 -20.03
CA GLN A 202 8.96 18.57 -21.16
C GLN A 202 8.97 19.91 -21.92
N ILE A 203 9.67 20.96 -21.45
CA ILE A 203 9.72 22.26 -22.16
C ILE A 203 10.30 22.13 -23.59
N ARG A 204 10.91 20.99 -23.95
CA ARG A 204 11.75 20.85 -25.14
C ARG A 204 11.51 19.59 -25.99
N ASN A 205 10.41 18.88 -25.79
CA ASN A 205 10.06 17.72 -26.63
C ASN A 205 9.05 18.04 -27.76
N PHE A 206 8.41 19.23 -27.78
CA PHE A 206 7.53 19.65 -28.88
C PHE A 206 7.51 21.19 -29.12
N LEU A 207 7.55 21.55 -30.40
CA LEU A 207 7.19 22.79 -31.10
C LEU A 207 6.26 22.28 -32.21
N ALA A 208 5.10 22.89 -32.40
CA ALA A 208 4.27 22.52 -33.55
C ALA A 208 5.05 22.70 -34.86
N GLN A 209 4.76 21.87 -35.87
CA GLN A 209 5.42 21.84 -37.18
C GLN A 209 5.41 23.20 -37.93
N ASP A 210 4.70 24.19 -37.42
CA ASP A 210 4.43 25.52 -37.98
C ASP A 210 4.60 26.69 -36.99
N GLU A 211 5.07 26.45 -35.75
CA GLU A 211 5.40 27.53 -34.80
C GLU A 211 6.84 28.04 -35.05
N PRO A 212 7.06 29.38 -35.10
CA PRO A 212 8.41 29.94 -35.11
C PRO A 212 9.17 29.53 -33.83
N GLU A 213 10.45 29.20 -33.99
CA GLU A 213 11.34 28.80 -32.90
C GLU A 213 11.22 29.74 -31.69
N HIS A 214 10.93 29.18 -30.51
CA HIS A 214 10.97 29.89 -29.22
C HIS A 214 10.01 31.08 -29.07
N SER A 215 8.77 30.95 -29.56
CA SER A 215 7.72 31.97 -29.39
C SER A 215 7.34 32.29 -27.93
N GLY A 216 7.75 31.47 -26.97
CA GLY A 216 7.46 31.66 -25.53
C GLY A 216 5.99 31.46 -25.16
N SER A 217 5.17 30.98 -26.10
CA SER A 217 3.74 30.68 -25.93
C SER A 217 3.51 29.40 -25.10
N HIS A 218 4.49 28.49 -25.06
CA HIS A 218 4.43 27.22 -24.35
C HIS A 218 5.02 27.32 -22.94
N LYS A 219 4.17 27.17 -21.91
CA LYS A 219 4.57 27.06 -20.51
C LYS A 219 3.99 25.75 -19.94
N PRO A 220 4.79 24.68 -19.73
CA PRO A 220 4.25 23.48 -19.11
C PRO A 220 3.91 23.75 -17.64
N TYR A 221 2.77 23.20 -17.22
CA TYR A 221 2.25 23.25 -15.85
C TYR A 221 3.28 22.66 -14.88
N GLY A 222 3.75 23.41 -13.87
CA GLY A 222 4.67 22.91 -12.83
C GLY A 222 6.12 22.64 -13.26
N TYR A 223 6.36 22.18 -14.49
CA TYR A 223 7.68 21.76 -14.99
C TYR A 223 8.57 22.91 -15.46
N SER A 224 8.07 24.15 -15.48
CA SER A 224 8.87 25.35 -15.75
C SER A 224 10.10 25.50 -14.85
N ASN A 225 10.14 24.77 -13.73
CA ASN A 225 11.28 24.74 -12.82
C ASN A 225 12.42 23.79 -13.23
N TYR A 226 12.20 22.84 -14.15
CA TYR A 226 13.17 21.80 -14.53
C TYR A 226 13.84 22.12 -15.86
N GLY A 227 15.03 22.72 -15.79
CA GLY A 227 15.84 23.08 -16.95
C GLY A 227 15.78 24.55 -17.34
N PRO A 228 16.70 24.99 -18.22
CA PRO A 228 16.70 26.34 -18.77
C PRO A 228 15.38 26.63 -19.50
N ASN A 229 14.77 27.78 -19.21
CA ASN A 229 13.62 28.30 -19.96
C ASN A 229 13.80 29.79 -20.28
N ALA A 230 12.91 30.38 -21.08
CA ALA A 230 13.01 31.78 -21.51
C ALA A 230 13.08 32.79 -20.34
N ASN A 231 12.44 32.48 -19.20
CA ASN A 231 12.46 33.31 -17.99
C ASN A 231 13.64 32.98 -17.06
N ASN A 232 14.17 31.75 -17.12
CA ASN A 232 15.26 31.26 -16.26
C ASN A 232 16.30 30.48 -17.10
N PRO A 233 17.07 31.14 -17.99
CA PRO A 233 18.00 30.47 -18.91
C PRO A 233 19.25 29.90 -18.22
N GLY A 234 19.44 30.22 -16.93
CA GLY A 234 20.56 29.72 -16.12
C GLY A 234 20.42 28.27 -15.67
N ARG A 235 19.20 27.77 -15.39
CA ARG A 235 18.98 26.51 -14.62
C ARG A 235 19.66 25.28 -15.21
N THR A 236 20.12 24.37 -14.35
CA THR A 236 20.71 23.07 -14.74
C THR A 236 19.67 22.15 -15.39
N VAL A 237 20.13 21.30 -16.33
CA VAL A 237 19.29 20.31 -17.00
C VAL A 237 19.29 19.03 -16.16
N HIS A 238 18.14 18.65 -15.61
CA HIS A 238 17.92 17.32 -15.04
C HIS A 238 17.70 16.36 -16.23
N GLN A 239 18.57 15.39 -16.46
CA GLN A 239 18.39 14.33 -17.48
C GLN A 239 18.29 12.99 -16.78
N LYS A 240 17.39 12.12 -17.23
CA LYS A 240 17.33 10.74 -16.73
C LYS A 240 17.83 9.84 -17.84
N HIS A 241 18.75 8.97 -17.50
CA HIS A 241 19.28 7.97 -18.41
C HIS A 241 18.84 6.60 -17.92
N TRP A 242 18.64 5.65 -18.83
CA TRP A 242 18.38 4.29 -18.41
C TRP A 242 18.88 3.27 -19.41
N THR A 243 19.12 2.07 -18.93
CA THR A 243 19.46 0.90 -19.73
C THR A 243 18.69 -0.31 -19.21
N ASN A 244 18.37 -1.23 -20.12
CA ASN A 244 17.52 -2.38 -19.84
C ASN A 244 18.12 -3.64 -20.46
N PHE A 245 18.35 -4.66 -19.65
CA PHE A 245 18.77 -5.99 -20.09
C PHE A 245 18.18 -7.04 -19.15
N GLU A 246 18.26 -8.29 -19.53
CA GLU A 246 17.68 -9.41 -18.78
C GLU A 246 18.79 -10.31 -18.30
N SER A 247 18.75 -10.75 -17.05
CA SER A 247 19.73 -11.71 -16.58
C SER A 247 19.22 -12.47 -15.38
N THR A 248 19.36 -13.79 -15.38
CA THR A 248 19.10 -14.64 -14.20
C THR A 248 20.35 -14.84 -13.34
N ARG A 249 21.53 -14.47 -13.85
CA ARG A 249 22.82 -14.55 -13.14
C ARG A 249 23.36 -13.17 -12.79
N ASN A 250 24.28 -13.10 -11.83
CA ASN A 250 25.00 -11.86 -11.54
C ASN A 250 25.68 -11.34 -12.80
N VAL A 251 25.65 -10.02 -12.98
CA VAL A 251 26.22 -9.34 -14.13
C VAL A 251 27.28 -8.35 -13.68
N THR A 252 28.30 -8.17 -14.52
CA THR A 252 29.17 -7.00 -14.46
C THR A 252 28.66 -5.98 -15.46
N VAL A 253 28.29 -4.80 -14.97
CA VAL A 253 27.90 -3.65 -15.78
C VAL A 253 29.06 -2.67 -15.82
N GLN A 254 29.61 -2.46 -17.01
CA GLN A 254 30.61 -1.45 -17.28
C GLN A 254 29.90 -0.13 -17.61
N VAL A 255 30.04 0.85 -16.74
CA VAL A 255 29.51 2.21 -16.89
C VAL A 255 30.65 3.15 -17.26
N GLN A 256 30.66 3.61 -18.51
CA GLN A 256 31.65 4.56 -19.01
C GLN A 256 31.05 5.96 -19.11
N LEU A 257 31.69 6.94 -18.46
CA LEU A 257 31.39 8.36 -18.64
C LEU A 257 31.93 8.85 -19.98
N LEU A 258 31.05 9.41 -20.80
CA LEU A 258 31.40 10.01 -22.08
C LEU A 258 32.00 11.41 -21.88
N ASN A 259 32.94 11.78 -22.76
CA ASN A 259 33.56 13.12 -22.77
C ASN A 259 32.55 14.27 -23.03
N SER A 260 31.35 13.93 -23.51
CA SER A 260 30.22 14.84 -23.73
C SER A 260 29.40 15.15 -22.48
N ALA A 261 29.68 14.53 -21.34
CA ALA A 261 29.00 14.83 -20.08
C ALA A 261 29.33 16.26 -19.61
N ALA A 262 28.31 16.97 -19.11
CA ALA A 262 28.36 18.40 -18.77
C ALA A 262 29.38 18.79 -17.66
N LEU A 263 30.03 17.82 -17.01
CA LEU A 263 30.92 18.02 -15.86
C LEU A 263 32.21 17.19 -16.00
N SER A 264 32.94 17.37 -17.11
CA SER A 264 34.12 16.57 -17.43
C SER A 264 35.14 16.53 -16.28
N GLY A 265 35.51 15.32 -15.87
CA GLY A 265 36.52 15.00 -14.86
C GLY A 265 36.56 13.48 -14.64
N PRO A 266 37.63 12.94 -14.04
CA PRO A 266 37.66 11.52 -13.67
C PRO A 266 36.51 11.18 -12.71
N ILE A 267 36.07 9.92 -12.71
CA ILE A 267 35.12 9.40 -11.73
C ILE A 267 35.71 9.59 -10.33
N ASN A 268 35.03 10.37 -9.51
CA ASN A 268 35.35 10.53 -8.10
C ASN A 268 34.62 9.45 -7.29
N MET A 269 35.34 8.41 -6.89
CA MET A 269 34.77 7.27 -6.16
C MET A 269 34.14 7.63 -4.81
N SER A 270 34.55 8.73 -4.16
CA SER A 270 33.91 9.20 -2.92
C SER A 270 32.56 9.89 -3.17
N ASP A 271 32.19 10.07 -4.43
CA ASP A 271 31.04 10.84 -4.92
C ASP A 271 30.22 10.03 -5.94
N VAL A 272 30.43 8.70 -5.93
CA VAL A 272 29.59 7.71 -6.60
C VAL A 272 28.58 7.20 -5.58
N GLU A 273 27.32 7.21 -5.98
CA GLU A 273 26.20 6.73 -5.18
C GLU A 273 25.39 5.73 -6.01
N ILE A 274 25.21 4.52 -5.49
CA ILE A 274 24.48 3.44 -6.16
C ILE A 274 23.49 2.84 -5.18
N HIS A 275 22.20 2.89 -5.53
CA HIS A 275 21.11 2.43 -4.68
C HIS A 275 20.18 1.47 -5.40
N PRO A 276 19.84 0.30 -4.82
CA PRO A 276 20.48 -0.30 -3.64
C PRO A 276 21.98 -0.58 -3.85
N ALA A 277 22.71 -0.85 -2.77
CA ALA A 277 24.15 -1.11 -2.84
C ALA A 277 24.49 -2.29 -3.79
N PRO A 278 25.54 -2.17 -4.62
CA PRO A 278 25.98 -3.25 -5.51
C PRO A 278 26.73 -4.35 -4.75
N LEU A 279 26.97 -5.49 -5.40
CA LEU A 279 27.80 -6.57 -4.83
C LEU A 279 29.27 -6.15 -4.72
N SER A 280 29.76 -5.47 -5.77
CA SER A 280 31.09 -4.91 -5.82
C SER A 280 31.14 -3.75 -6.82
N MET A 281 32.14 -2.88 -6.69
CA MET A 281 32.41 -1.80 -7.65
C MET A 281 33.91 -1.62 -7.81
N THR A 282 34.37 -1.50 -9.06
CA THR A 282 35.79 -1.38 -9.41
C THR A 282 35.97 -0.26 -10.41
N LEU A 283 36.81 0.72 -10.08
CA LEU A 283 37.24 1.74 -11.03
C LEU A 283 38.29 1.13 -11.97
N VAL A 284 37.94 0.98 -13.24
CA VAL A 284 38.80 0.35 -14.26
C VAL A 284 39.82 1.35 -14.80
N ASP A 285 39.35 2.56 -15.09
CA ASP A 285 40.15 3.70 -15.48
C ASP A 285 39.46 5.00 -15.03
N ASN A 286 40.03 6.15 -15.40
CA ASN A 286 39.52 7.46 -14.97
C ASN A 286 38.05 7.70 -15.34
N ASN A 287 37.50 7.04 -16.35
CA ASN A 287 36.15 7.29 -16.88
C ASN A 287 35.26 6.05 -16.87
N THR A 288 35.73 4.89 -16.39
CA THR A 288 34.97 3.64 -16.44
C THR A 288 34.89 2.97 -15.08
N LEU A 289 33.65 2.73 -14.64
CA LEU A 289 33.32 1.99 -13.43
C LEU A 289 32.68 0.65 -13.81
N GLU A 290 33.18 -0.44 -13.26
CA GLU A 290 32.51 -1.73 -13.30
C GLU A 290 31.72 -1.94 -12.02
N ILE A 291 30.44 -2.29 -12.16
CA ILE A 291 29.51 -2.52 -11.07
C ILE A 291 29.00 -3.95 -11.19
N GLU A 292 29.16 -4.75 -10.14
CA GLU A 292 28.60 -6.09 -10.09
C GLU A 292 27.22 -6.05 -9.45
N LEU A 293 26.21 -6.50 -10.21
CA LEU A 293 24.80 -6.46 -9.80
C LEU A 293 24.22 -7.89 -9.81
N PRO A 294 23.35 -8.24 -8.86
CA PRO A 294 22.71 -9.54 -8.85
C PRO A 294 21.68 -9.68 -9.98
N GLY A 295 21.59 -10.88 -10.58
CA GLY A 295 20.62 -11.23 -11.63
C GLY A 295 19.23 -11.59 -11.13
N SER A 296 18.19 -11.25 -11.87
CA SER A 296 16.80 -11.46 -11.50
C SER A 296 16.16 -12.72 -12.09
N SER A 297 15.45 -13.48 -11.25
CA SER A 297 14.67 -14.66 -11.67
C SER A 297 13.15 -14.45 -11.71
N ASP A 298 12.63 -13.36 -11.13
CA ASP A 298 11.17 -13.18 -10.92
C ASP A 298 10.73 -11.72 -11.09
N VAL A 299 11.42 -10.77 -10.45
CA VAL A 299 11.06 -9.33 -10.50
C VAL A 299 12.20 -8.45 -10.98
N ALA A 300 11.92 -7.40 -11.74
CA ALA A 300 12.94 -6.45 -12.15
C ALA A 300 13.64 -5.83 -10.93
N ARG A 301 14.97 -5.73 -11.01
CA ARG A 301 15.78 -4.96 -10.04
C ARG A 301 16.15 -3.62 -10.62
N HIS A 302 15.95 -2.59 -9.83
CA HIS A 302 16.24 -1.21 -10.21
C HIS A 302 17.45 -0.70 -9.44
N TYR A 303 18.37 -0.06 -10.14
CA TYR A 303 19.49 0.64 -9.53
C TYR A 303 19.52 2.08 -10.01
N ARG A 304 19.62 3.02 -9.09
CA ARG A 304 19.97 4.41 -9.37
C ARG A 304 21.49 4.55 -9.22
N VAL A 305 22.15 4.98 -10.28
CA VAL A 305 23.59 5.27 -10.30
C VAL A 305 23.78 6.77 -10.52
N SER A 306 24.34 7.43 -9.52
CA SER A 306 24.73 8.84 -9.57
C SER A 306 26.26 8.93 -9.50
N MET A 307 26.87 9.51 -10.52
CA MET A 307 28.33 9.67 -10.63
C MET A 307 28.73 11.14 -10.55
N ASN A 308 29.81 11.42 -9.84
CA ASN A 308 30.30 12.77 -9.58
C ASN A 308 29.17 13.68 -9.06
N ARG A 309 28.35 13.14 -8.15
CA ARG A 309 27.10 13.75 -7.67
C ARG A 309 27.29 15.19 -7.18
N SER A 310 28.36 15.48 -6.43
CA SER A 310 28.71 16.82 -5.93
C SER A 310 29.04 17.83 -7.03
N ALA A 311 29.48 17.37 -8.21
CA ALA A 311 29.72 18.26 -9.36
C ALA A 311 28.39 18.82 -9.93
N TRP A 312 27.25 18.22 -9.58
CA TRP A 312 25.91 18.67 -9.95
C TRP A 312 25.29 19.66 -8.95
N ASP A 313 26.01 20.04 -7.89
CA ASP A 313 25.56 21.02 -6.89
C ASP A 313 25.41 22.44 -7.48
N ASP A 314 24.51 23.19 -6.86
CA ASP A 314 23.73 24.25 -7.47
C ASP A 314 24.33 25.65 -7.29
N GLU A 315 25.43 25.92 -7.98
CA GLU A 315 25.88 27.31 -8.21
C GLU A 315 24.99 28.07 -9.23
N VAL A 316 23.84 27.52 -9.64
CA VAL A 316 23.15 27.91 -10.88
C VAL A 316 21.70 28.38 -10.69
N THR A 317 20.97 27.92 -9.66
CA THR A 317 19.64 28.41 -9.28
C THR A 317 19.67 29.47 -8.18
N GLY A 318 20.84 29.67 -7.55
CA GLY A 318 21.00 30.57 -6.41
C GLY A 318 20.48 30.00 -5.08
N ARG A 319 20.23 28.69 -5.00
CA ARG A 319 19.72 28.00 -3.80
C ARG A 319 20.73 26.97 -3.30
N ALA A 320 21.54 27.37 -2.32
CA ALA A 320 22.57 26.49 -1.75
C ALA A 320 22.00 25.14 -1.25
N GLY A 321 22.67 24.02 -1.55
CA GLY A 321 22.39 22.71 -0.97
C GLY A 321 21.21 21.93 -1.57
N THR A 322 20.86 22.16 -2.85
CA THR A 322 19.93 21.32 -3.61
C THR A 322 20.71 20.62 -4.73
N ILE A 323 20.83 19.28 -4.71
CA ILE A 323 21.53 18.55 -5.77
C ILE A 323 20.51 18.12 -6.82
N ILE A 324 20.58 18.70 -8.02
CA ILE A 324 19.77 18.30 -9.18
C ILE A 324 20.57 17.23 -9.94
N GLU A 325 20.38 15.96 -9.60
CA GLU A 325 21.10 14.84 -10.21
C GLU A 325 20.67 14.55 -11.65
N SER A 326 21.56 13.97 -12.47
CA SER A 326 21.20 13.33 -13.74
C SER A 326 21.50 11.84 -13.66
N PRO A 327 20.58 11.04 -13.08
CA PRO A 327 20.87 9.66 -12.72
C PRO A 327 20.85 8.73 -13.94
N LEU A 328 21.62 7.65 -13.83
CA LEU A 328 21.49 6.46 -14.67
C LEU A 328 20.68 5.40 -13.93
N PHE A 329 19.57 4.97 -14.51
CA PHE A 329 18.83 3.80 -14.06
C PHE A 329 19.31 2.54 -14.77
N ILE A 330 19.64 1.50 -14.01
CA ILE A 330 19.96 0.18 -14.55
C ILE A 330 18.83 -0.78 -14.18
N PHE A 331 18.23 -1.39 -15.19
CA PHE A 331 17.16 -2.37 -15.01
C PHE A 331 17.65 -3.77 -15.35
N VAL A 332 17.75 -4.63 -14.33
CA VAL A 332 18.08 -6.05 -14.47
C VAL A 332 16.78 -6.84 -14.40
N ASN A 333 16.33 -7.34 -15.54
CA ASN A 333 15.02 -8.00 -15.68
C ASN A 333 15.13 -9.53 -15.63
N PRO A 334 14.03 -10.22 -15.29
CA PRO A 334 13.88 -11.64 -15.59
C PRO A 334 13.94 -11.88 -17.10
N VAL A 335 14.59 -12.98 -17.50
CA VAL A 335 14.64 -13.43 -18.89
C VAL A 335 13.25 -13.91 -19.34
N HIS A 336 12.70 -13.35 -20.42
CA HIS A 336 11.36 -13.71 -20.89
C HIS A 336 11.34 -14.47 -22.21
N GLN A 337 10.40 -15.40 -22.36
CA GLN A 337 10.29 -16.25 -23.55
C GLN A 337 9.25 -15.72 -24.53
N ALA A 338 9.70 -15.03 -25.57
CA ALA A 338 8.80 -14.42 -26.55
C ALA A 338 7.89 -15.44 -27.28
N PRO A 339 6.57 -15.17 -27.40
CA PRO A 339 5.60 -16.08 -28.03
C PRO A 339 5.59 -15.94 -29.56
N ALA A 340 6.04 -14.79 -30.08
CA ALA A 340 6.09 -14.48 -31.50
C ALA A 340 7.05 -13.30 -31.75
N SER A 341 7.46 -13.11 -33.00
CA SER A 341 8.03 -11.85 -33.48
C SER A 341 7.20 -11.26 -34.60
N ALA A 342 7.44 -9.99 -34.91
CA ALA A 342 6.98 -9.34 -36.11
C ALA A 342 8.17 -8.67 -36.83
N PRO A 343 8.07 -8.44 -38.15
CA PRO A 343 9.08 -7.70 -38.90
C PRO A 343 9.31 -6.30 -38.33
N GLU A 344 10.54 -5.79 -38.49
CA GLU A 344 10.90 -4.43 -38.10
C GLU A 344 9.92 -3.39 -38.66
N GLY A 345 9.43 -2.49 -37.80
CA GLY A 345 8.44 -1.46 -38.13
C GLY A 345 7.05 -1.98 -38.49
N GLN A 346 6.76 -3.27 -38.30
CA GLN A 346 5.45 -3.86 -38.60
C GLN A 346 4.78 -4.43 -37.34
N ILE A 347 3.46 -4.59 -37.45
CA ILE A 347 2.61 -5.24 -36.44
C ILE A 347 1.97 -6.46 -37.11
N LYS A 348 2.01 -7.62 -36.46
CA LYS A 348 1.44 -8.88 -36.96
C LYS A 348 0.39 -9.42 -36.00
N GLU A 349 -0.71 -9.90 -36.57
CA GLU A 349 -1.79 -10.58 -35.86
C GLU A 349 -1.64 -12.11 -36.06
N PHE A 350 -1.78 -12.87 -34.97
CA PHE A 350 -1.73 -14.33 -34.93
C PHE A 350 -3.03 -14.87 -34.32
N GLU A 351 -3.37 -16.13 -34.63
CA GLU A 351 -4.57 -16.83 -34.12
C GLU A 351 -5.86 -16.01 -34.22
N ASN A 352 -6.29 -15.69 -35.45
CA ASN A 352 -7.50 -14.89 -35.70
C ASN A 352 -7.46 -13.48 -35.05
N GLY A 353 -6.27 -12.99 -34.68
CA GLY A 353 -6.09 -11.71 -33.99
C GLY A 353 -5.98 -11.81 -32.47
N ALA A 354 -5.98 -13.01 -31.89
CA ALA A 354 -5.85 -13.21 -30.44
C ALA A 354 -4.50 -12.79 -29.87
N LEU A 355 -3.41 -12.99 -30.61
CA LEU A 355 -2.09 -12.47 -30.29
C LEU A 355 -1.69 -11.39 -31.29
N VAL A 356 -1.23 -10.24 -30.80
CA VAL A 356 -0.67 -9.17 -31.61
C VAL A 356 0.80 -8.97 -31.24
N ALA A 357 1.72 -9.24 -32.16
CA ALA A 357 3.14 -8.97 -31.96
C ALA A 357 3.55 -7.70 -32.69
N ILE A 358 4.27 -6.84 -31.98
CA ILE A 358 4.87 -5.62 -32.51
C ILE A 358 6.34 -5.91 -32.81
N GLY A 359 6.83 -5.51 -33.99
CA GLY A 359 8.22 -5.74 -34.38
C GLY A 359 9.16 -4.70 -33.78
N ALA A 360 10.47 -4.95 -33.87
CA ALA A 360 11.49 -3.98 -33.49
C ALA A 360 11.35 -2.66 -34.29
N GLY A 361 11.99 -1.59 -33.81
CA GLY A 361 12.01 -0.29 -34.49
C GLY A 361 10.95 0.69 -33.98
N ILE A 362 10.86 1.83 -34.67
CA ILE A 362 10.02 2.96 -34.30
C ILE A 362 8.60 2.78 -34.88
N HIS A 363 7.59 2.81 -34.01
CA HIS A 363 6.18 2.75 -34.37
C HIS A 363 5.49 4.07 -34.13
N LEU A 364 4.94 4.64 -35.19
CA LEU A 364 4.11 5.84 -35.15
C LEU A 364 2.65 5.50 -34.84
N PRO A 365 1.86 6.46 -34.33
CA PRO A 365 0.43 6.29 -34.06
C PRO A 365 -0.36 5.55 -35.16
N ASN A 366 -1.05 4.48 -34.77
CA ASN A 366 -1.88 3.66 -35.67
C ASN A 366 -3.23 3.33 -35.03
N SER A 367 -4.32 3.88 -35.57
CA SER A 367 -5.66 3.75 -35.00
C SER A 367 -6.18 2.30 -34.88
N ARG A 368 -5.66 1.36 -35.69
CA ARG A 368 -6.02 -0.07 -35.64
C ARG A 368 -5.47 -0.77 -34.40
N TYR A 369 -4.28 -0.41 -33.94
CA TYR A 369 -3.55 -1.10 -32.87
C TYR A 369 -3.43 -0.28 -31.58
N GLN A 370 -4.05 0.91 -31.58
CA GLN A 370 -4.25 1.75 -30.40
C GLN A 370 -5.49 1.36 -29.61
N HIS A 371 -6.50 0.74 -30.23
CA HIS A 371 -7.79 0.46 -29.58
C HIS A 371 -8.15 -1.03 -29.72
N TYR A 372 -8.20 -1.76 -28.60
CA TYR A 372 -8.56 -3.18 -28.52
C TYR A 372 -9.88 -3.37 -27.75
N GLY A 373 -10.94 -3.90 -28.36
CA GLY A 373 -12.26 -3.90 -27.73
C GLY A 373 -13.44 -3.79 -28.71
N PRO A 374 -14.67 -3.54 -28.20
CA PRO A 374 -15.90 -3.63 -28.98
C PRO A 374 -15.79 -2.77 -30.24
N ASP A 375 -16.00 -3.38 -31.40
CA ASP A 375 -15.94 -2.79 -32.75
C ASP A 375 -14.57 -2.64 -33.45
N ALA A 376 -13.42 -2.86 -32.79
CA ALA A 376 -12.08 -2.73 -33.43
C ALA A 376 -11.33 -4.07 -33.54
N ASN A 377 -10.93 -4.63 -32.40
CA ASN A 377 -10.17 -5.88 -32.32
C ASN A 377 -10.55 -6.64 -31.03
N GLU A 378 -11.82 -7.02 -30.92
CA GLU A 378 -12.39 -7.74 -29.76
C GLU A 378 -11.70 -9.08 -29.46
N GLN A 379 -11.00 -9.64 -30.44
CA GLN A 379 -10.37 -10.95 -30.36
C GLN A 379 -9.02 -10.92 -29.65
N ALA A 380 -8.33 -9.77 -29.64
CA ALA A 380 -7.02 -9.63 -28.99
C ALA A 380 -7.10 -9.97 -27.49
N ARG A 381 -6.27 -10.93 -27.09
CA ARG A 381 -6.06 -11.38 -25.70
C ARG A 381 -4.65 -11.10 -25.22
N GLU A 382 -3.69 -11.10 -26.14
CA GLU A 382 -2.28 -10.94 -25.84
C GLU A 382 -1.64 -9.92 -26.79
N VAL A 383 -0.87 -8.98 -26.25
CA VAL A 383 -0.05 -8.04 -27.02
C VAL A 383 1.40 -8.17 -26.56
N TYR A 384 2.30 -8.46 -27.49
CA TYR A 384 3.73 -8.62 -27.24
C TYR A 384 4.55 -7.56 -27.98
N ALA A 385 5.51 -6.93 -27.29
CA ALA A 385 6.44 -5.98 -27.90
C ALA A 385 7.88 -6.16 -27.35
N PRO A 386 8.87 -6.44 -28.21
CA PRO A 386 10.26 -6.70 -27.79
C PRO A 386 10.97 -5.44 -27.28
N GLY A 387 12.10 -5.60 -26.60
CA GLY A 387 12.85 -4.48 -25.98
C GLY A 387 13.48 -3.49 -26.94
N ASP A 388 13.54 -3.83 -28.23
CA ASP A 388 13.99 -2.98 -29.33
C ASP A 388 12.83 -2.38 -30.13
N ALA A 389 11.58 -2.47 -29.63
CA ALA A 389 10.43 -1.74 -30.14
C ALA A 389 10.21 -0.44 -29.36
N TYR A 390 9.88 0.63 -30.09
CA TYR A 390 9.63 1.95 -29.53
C TYR A 390 8.31 2.51 -30.06
N LEU A 391 7.34 2.72 -29.17
CA LEU A 391 5.97 3.10 -29.51
C LEU A 391 5.73 4.57 -29.19
N HIS A 392 5.50 5.41 -30.19
CA HIS A 392 5.11 6.82 -30.00
C HIS A 392 3.61 7.00 -29.75
N TYR A 393 2.99 6.03 -29.09
CA TYR A 393 1.57 6.06 -28.77
C TYR A 393 1.25 5.15 -27.59
N GLY A 394 0.11 5.45 -26.97
CA GLY A 394 -0.52 4.64 -25.95
C GLY A 394 -1.47 3.57 -26.50
N ILE A 395 -1.80 2.56 -25.68
CA ILE A 395 -2.76 1.50 -26.03
C ILE A 395 -3.98 1.56 -25.10
N PHE A 396 -5.16 1.62 -25.71
CA PHE A 396 -6.47 1.61 -25.06
C PHE A 396 -7.14 0.27 -25.29
N ILE A 397 -7.71 -0.28 -24.23
CA ILE A 397 -8.25 -1.63 -24.20
C ILE A 397 -9.56 -1.63 -23.45
N LYS A 398 -10.56 -2.31 -24.01
CA LYS A 398 -11.86 -2.58 -23.40
C LYS A 398 -12.32 -3.95 -23.82
N ASN A 399 -12.05 -4.98 -23.03
CA ASN A 399 -12.40 -6.35 -23.40
C ASN A 399 -13.25 -7.02 -22.31
N PRO A 400 -14.57 -7.14 -22.50
CA PRO A 400 -15.46 -7.66 -21.47
C PRO A 400 -15.61 -9.18 -21.51
N ILE A 401 -14.77 -9.93 -22.25
CA ILE A 401 -15.04 -11.35 -22.56
C ILE A 401 -13.96 -12.32 -22.02
N ALA A 402 -12.70 -11.89 -21.84
CA ALA A 402 -11.64 -12.76 -21.34
C ALA A 402 -10.49 -11.98 -20.68
N ASP A 403 -9.56 -12.73 -20.09
CA ASP A 403 -8.30 -12.21 -19.54
C ASP A 403 -7.43 -11.58 -20.64
N MET A 404 -6.60 -10.61 -20.24
CA MET A 404 -5.69 -9.91 -21.14
C MET A 404 -4.27 -9.81 -20.60
N LYS A 405 -3.30 -9.97 -21.48
CA LYS A 405 -1.87 -9.82 -21.18
C LYS A 405 -1.19 -8.88 -22.17
N LEU A 406 -0.56 -7.84 -21.66
CA LEU A 406 0.29 -6.94 -22.43
C LEU A 406 1.69 -7.04 -21.85
N TRP A 407 2.65 -7.48 -22.64
CA TRP A 407 3.97 -7.75 -22.09
C TRP A 407 5.11 -7.66 -23.09
N GLY A 408 6.32 -7.60 -22.54
CA GLY A 408 7.57 -7.51 -23.29
C GLY A 408 8.49 -6.50 -22.62
N ARG A 409 9.31 -5.79 -23.40
CA ARG A 409 10.27 -4.79 -22.89
C ARG A 409 10.28 -3.49 -23.68
N ALA A 410 9.30 -3.32 -24.57
CA ALA A 410 9.22 -2.14 -25.42
C ALA A 410 9.14 -0.85 -24.61
N ILE A 411 9.61 0.21 -25.26
CA ILE A 411 9.49 1.58 -24.76
C ILE A 411 8.23 2.18 -25.37
N TYR A 412 7.46 2.91 -24.58
CA TYR A 412 6.35 3.71 -25.07
C TYR A 412 6.46 5.16 -24.61
N SER A 413 6.05 6.08 -25.48
CA SER A 413 6.31 7.51 -25.34
C SER A 413 5.15 8.36 -25.79
N ASP A 414 4.97 9.48 -25.09
CA ASP A 414 4.14 10.60 -25.52
C ASP A 414 4.94 11.82 -25.94
N GLU A 415 6.25 11.67 -26.17
CA GLU A 415 7.13 12.79 -26.49
C GLU A 415 6.70 13.57 -27.75
N MET A 416 5.83 12.98 -28.58
CA MET A 416 5.23 13.59 -29.77
C MET A 416 3.93 14.38 -29.50
N PHE A 417 3.39 14.42 -28.27
CA PHE A 417 2.06 14.99 -27.96
C PHE A 417 2.09 16.20 -27.01
N ILE A 418 1.10 17.10 -27.15
CA ILE A 418 0.86 18.23 -26.24
C ILE A 418 -0.09 17.80 -25.11
N VAL A 419 0.25 18.17 -23.87
CA VAL A 419 -0.31 17.56 -22.65
C VAL A 419 -1.37 18.42 -21.92
N TYR A 420 -1.65 19.67 -22.34
CA TYR A 420 -2.58 20.57 -21.62
C TYR A 420 -3.54 21.39 -22.51
N ASP A 421 -4.80 21.47 -22.07
CA ASP A 421 -5.79 22.49 -22.45
C ASP A 421 -6.50 22.94 -21.16
N ASP A 422 -6.08 24.08 -20.60
CA ASP A 422 -6.81 24.73 -19.52
C ASP A 422 -7.37 26.05 -20.02
N THR A 423 -8.66 26.00 -20.38
CA THR A 423 -9.42 27.17 -20.86
C THR A 423 -9.56 28.28 -19.81
N SER A 424 -9.27 28.02 -18.53
CA SER A 424 -9.36 29.01 -17.46
C SER A 424 -8.13 29.92 -17.33
N THR A 425 -7.00 29.52 -17.92
CA THR A 425 -5.73 30.27 -17.87
C THR A 425 -5.31 30.89 -19.21
N GLY A 426 -6.17 30.79 -20.23
CA GLY A 426 -5.98 31.45 -21.54
C GLY A 426 -4.98 30.75 -22.46
N TYR A 427 -4.65 29.49 -22.20
CA TYR A 427 -3.81 28.67 -23.09
C TYR A 427 -4.68 27.88 -24.05
N THR A 428 -4.49 28.06 -25.35
CA THR A 428 -5.13 27.23 -26.38
C THR A 428 -4.27 25.97 -26.59
N GLY A 429 -4.79 24.81 -26.22
CA GLY A 429 -4.15 23.51 -26.48
C GLY A 429 -4.01 23.20 -27.98
N SER A 430 -3.42 22.04 -28.32
CA SER A 430 -3.29 21.60 -29.71
C SER A 430 -4.65 21.55 -30.41
N ASP A 431 -4.69 22.07 -31.64
CA ASP A 431 -5.81 21.98 -32.56
C ASP A 431 -6.24 20.51 -32.74
N GLU A 432 -7.54 20.22 -32.59
CA GLU A 432 -8.14 18.89 -32.68
C GLU A 432 -7.90 18.21 -34.04
N THR A 433 -7.57 19.00 -35.07
CA THR A 433 -7.18 18.47 -36.39
C THR A 433 -5.75 17.93 -36.45
N ARG A 434 -4.89 18.29 -35.47
CA ARG A 434 -3.45 17.98 -35.47
C ARG A 434 -3.08 16.78 -34.58
N THR A 435 -3.79 16.58 -33.48
CA THR A 435 -3.63 15.41 -32.60
C THR A 435 -5.01 14.86 -32.19
N PRO A 436 -5.82 14.35 -33.14
CA PRO A 436 -7.19 13.89 -32.86
C PRO A 436 -7.26 12.71 -31.86
N TRP A 437 -6.12 12.07 -31.57
CA TRP A 437 -6.00 10.93 -30.66
C TRP A 437 -5.64 11.34 -29.22
N ALA A 438 -5.11 12.56 -29.01
CA ALA A 438 -4.81 13.09 -27.68
C ALA A 438 -6.09 13.51 -26.92
N ARG A 439 -7.24 13.55 -27.61
CA ARG A 439 -8.56 13.83 -27.03
C ARG A 439 -9.51 12.70 -27.39
N THR A 440 -9.91 11.88 -26.42
CA THR A 440 -10.93 10.83 -26.62
C THR A 440 -12.28 11.40 -27.09
N ARG A 441 -12.59 12.68 -26.81
CA ARG A 441 -13.75 13.41 -27.39
C ARG A 441 -13.64 13.66 -28.90
N ALA A 442 -12.44 13.75 -29.45
CA ALA A 442 -12.22 13.95 -30.89
C ALA A 442 -12.38 12.64 -31.69
N ILE A 443 -12.49 11.49 -31.00
CA ILE A 443 -12.95 10.24 -31.61
C ILE A 443 -14.44 10.36 -31.92
N ALA A 444 -14.78 10.50 -33.20
CA ALA A 444 -16.16 10.64 -33.65
C ALA A 444 -17.08 9.55 -33.03
N ASN A 445 -18.16 9.97 -32.39
CA ASN A 445 -19.14 9.14 -31.67
C ASN A 445 -18.66 8.40 -30.40
N ASN A 446 -17.42 8.62 -29.91
CA ASN A 446 -16.81 7.95 -28.73
C ASN A 446 -17.50 6.62 -28.31
N PRO A 447 -17.44 5.57 -29.14
CA PRO A 447 -18.15 4.31 -28.89
C PRO A 447 -17.64 3.58 -27.63
N TRP A 448 -16.48 3.99 -27.11
CA TRP A 448 -15.82 3.44 -25.94
C TRP A 448 -16.38 3.98 -24.63
N GLY A 449 -17.10 5.12 -24.66
CA GLY A 449 -17.69 5.73 -23.47
C GLY A 449 -16.66 6.24 -22.46
N ILE A 450 -15.43 6.52 -22.90
CA ILE A 450 -14.36 7.01 -22.03
C ILE A 450 -14.69 8.45 -21.63
N GLU A 451 -14.96 8.68 -20.34
CA GLU A 451 -15.26 10.02 -19.80
C GLU A 451 -14.06 10.97 -19.95
N ASP A 452 -14.35 12.27 -19.92
CA ASP A 452 -13.38 13.35 -20.11
C ASP A 452 -12.32 13.48 -19.02
N ARG A 453 -12.41 12.65 -17.98
CA ARG A 453 -11.42 12.57 -16.89
C ARG A 453 -10.22 11.67 -17.23
N TYR A 454 -10.27 10.91 -18.33
CA TYR A 454 -9.22 9.94 -18.74
C TYR A 454 -8.32 10.41 -19.89
N TRP A 455 -8.37 11.69 -20.20
CA TRP A 455 -7.73 12.43 -21.31
C TRP A 455 -6.20 12.46 -21.33
N SER A 456 -5.48 11.76 -20.43
CA SER A 456 -4.02 11.92 -20.26
C SER A 456 -3.23 10.62 -20.04
N THR A 457 -3.88 9.45 -20.14
CA THR A 457 -3.22 8.15 -19.90
C THR A 457 -2.70 7.52 -21.20
N HIS A 458 -1.48 6.99 -21.18
CA HIS A 458 -0.94 6.25 -22.33
C HIS A 458 -1.52 4.86 -22.42
N PHE A 459 -1.65 4.16 -21.31
CA PHE A 459 -2.33 2.89 -21.28
C PHE A 459 -3.62 2.99 -20.49
N TYR A 460 -4.72 2.55 -21.09
CA TYR A 460 -6.01 2.41 -20.42
C TYR A 460 -6.52 1.00 -20.68
N VAL A 461 -6.82 0.25 -19.63
CA VAL A 461 -7.36 -1.10 -19.75
C VAL A 461 -8.63 -1.26 -18.93
N GLU A 462 -9.73 -1.55 -19.62
CA GLU A 462 -11.04 -1.85 -19.05
C GLU A 462 -11.40 -3.33 -19.24
N GLY A 463 -11.48 -4.06 -18.14
CA GLY A 463 -12.00 -5.43 -18.09
C GLY A 463 -13.47 -5.45 -17.65
N ASN A 464 -14.13 -6.61 -17.68
CA ASN A 464 -15.37 -6.80 -16.92
C ASN A 464 -15.05 -7.15 -15.45
N ASN A 465 -16.08 -7.36 -14.62
CA ASN A 465 -15.90 -7.73 -13.20
C ASN A 465 -15.30 -9.15 -12.98
N ALA A 466 -15.06 -9.96 -14.01
CA ALA A 466 -14.57 -11.34 -13.91
C ALA A 466 -13.20 -11.58 -14.58
N SER A 467 -12.70 -10.67 -15.43
CA SER A 467 -11.48 -10.84 -16.21
C SER A 467 -10.26 -10.21 -15.53
N LYS A 468 -9.12 -10.91 -15.53
CA LYS A 468 -7.83 -10.40 -15.07
C LYS A 468 -7.07 -9.67 -16.18
N VAL A 469 -6.47 -8.54 -15.84
CA VAL A 469 -5.58 -7.76 -16.72
C VAL A 469 -4.15 -7.83 -16.19
N THR A 470 -3.19 -8.18 -17.05
CA THR A 470 -1.75 -8.17 -16.73
C THR A 470 -1.02 -7.23 -17.67
N PHE A 471 -0.27 -6.29 -17.09
CA PHE A 471 0.64 -5.39 -17.81
C PHE A 471 2.06 -5.58 -17.31
N GLU A 472 2.97 -6.01 -18.18
CA GLU A 472 4.28 -6.51 -17.77
C GLU A 472 5.45 -5.92 -18.58
N GLY A 473 6.42 -5.32 -17.90
CA GLY A 473 7.78 -5.17 -18.42
C GLY A 473 8.11 -3.93 -19.26
N PHE A 474 7.10 -3.21 -19.76
CA PHE A 474 7.27 -2.00 -20.59
C PHE A 474 7.95 -0.85 -19.84
N THR A 475 8.55 0.08 -20.59
CA THR A 475 9.13 1.32 -20.06
C THR A 475 8.39 2.54 -20.60
N ASN A 476 7.84 3.38 -19.70
CA ASN A 476 7.20 4.66 -20.02
C ASN A 476 8.23 5.78 -20.04
N ILE A 477 8.19 6.59 -21.10
CA ILE A 477 8.91 7.87 -21.20
C ILE A 477 7.89 8.96 -21.45
N GLY A 478 7.09 9.20 -20.41
CA GLY A 478 5.82 9.89 -20.50
C GLY A 478 5.75 11.22 -19.75
N GLY A 479 4.79 12.05 -20.14
CA GLY A 479 4.60 13.41 -19.70
C GLY A 479 3.46 13.69 -18.72
N ARG A 480 2.56 12.72 -18.47
CA ARG A 480 1.48 12.94 -17.49
C ARG A 480 0.89 11.76 -16.75
N MET A 481 0.56 10.64 -17.39
CA MET A 481 0.00 9.46 -16.70
C MET A 481 0.36 8.17 -17.46
N ALA A 482 1.08 7.27 -16.81
CA ALA A 482 1.61 6.07 -17.46
C ALA A 482 0.52 5.05 -17.86
N THR A 483 -0.27 4.61 -16.88
CA THR A 483 -1.19 3.46 -17.03
C THR A 483 -2.40 3.61 -16.11
N ALA A 484 -3.59 3.25 -16.62
CA ALA A 484 -4.86 3.20 -15.90
C ALA A 484 -5.56 1.85 -16.07
N PHE A 485 -6.06 1.32 -14.95
CA PHE A 485 -6.83 0.08 -14.91
C PHE A 485 -8.25 0.32 -14.40
N LYS A 486 -9.22 -0.23 -15.12
CA LYS A 486 -10.62 -0.30 -14.75
C LYS A 486 -11.09 -1.75 -14.87
N SER A 487 -10.67 -2.59 -13.91
CA SER A 487 -11.01 -4.01 -13.81
C SER A 487 -11.24 -4.39 -12.34
N SER A 488 -11.92 -5.51 -12.08
CA SER A 488 -12.03 -6.06 -10.72
C SER A 488 -10.70 -6.57 -10.18
N THR A 489 -9.83 -7.09 -11.07
CA THR A 489 -8.48 -7.56 -10.76
C THR A 489 -7.47 -7.12 -11.83
N ALA A 490 -6.36 -6.51 -11.42
CA ALA A 490 -5.27 -6.09 -12.32
C ALA A 490 -3.88 -6.36 -11.72
N GLU A 491 -2.88 -6.56 -12.59
CA GLU A 491 -1.47 -6.71 -12.21
C GLU A 491 -0.58 -5.79 -13.05
N LEU A 492 0.22 -4.98 -12.38
CA LEU A 492 1.32 -4.21 -12.95
C LEU A 492 2.63 -4.86 -12.50
N LEU A 493 3.35 -5.45 -13.45
CA LEU A 493 4.53 -6.27 -13.19
C LEU A 493 5.74 -5.71 -13.93
N ASN A 494 6.89 -5.57 -13.27
CA ASN A 494 8.16 -5.24 -13.93
C ASN A 494 8.10 -3.96 -14.81
N HIS A 495 7.14 -3.07 -14.59
CA HIS A 495 6.94 -1.84 -15.35
C HIS A 495 7.87 -0.75 -14.86
N LYS A 496 8.39 0.10 -15.74
CA LYS A 496 9.25 1.22 -15.34
C LYS A 496 8.71 2.51 -15.91
N ASP A 497 8.59 3.51 -15.05
CA ASP A 497 8.43 4.88 -15.48
C ASP A 497 9.74 5.63 -15.25
N VAL A 498 10.25 6.23 -16.33
CA VAL A 498 11.46 7.05 -16.33
C VAL A 498 11.17 8.47 -16.81
N GLY A 499 9.91 8.77 -17.14
CA GLY A 499 9.46 10.07 -17.63
C GLY A 499 9.46 11.16 -16.55
N TYR A 500 9.17 12.40 -16.96
CA TYR A 500 8.99 13.54 -16.04
C TYR A 500 7.51 13.81 -15.75
N GLY A 501 6.63 13.05 -16.39
CA GLY A 501 5.19 13.14 -16.24
C GLY A 501 4.64 12.46 -15.00
N GLY A 502 3.41 12.85 -14.63
CA GLY A 502 2.62 12.29 -13.54
C GLY A 502 2.48 10.75 -13.55
N GLY A 503 2.24 10.15 -12.38
CA GLY A 503 2.40 8.75 -12.02
C GLY A 503 1.38 7.77 -12.62
N THR A 504 1.24 6.60 -11.98
CA THR A 504 0.34 5.53 -12.46
C THR A 504 -1.09 5.84 -12.03
N TYR A 505 -1.85 6.56 -12.87
CA TYR A 505 -3.22 6.95 -12.54
C TYR A 505 -4.20 5.78 -12.67
N GLN A 506 -4.72 5.27 -11.55
CA GLN A 506 -5.69 4.18 -11.51
C GLN A 506 -7.10 4.76 -11.40
N ALA A 507 -8.04 4.31 -12.22
CA ALA A 507 -9.43 4.72 -12.06
C ALA A 507 -10.42 3.57 -12.29
N GLY A 508 -11.12 3.17 -11.23
CA GLY A 508 -12.24 2.23 -11.27
C GLY A 508 -12.55 1.59 -9.91
N SER A 509 -13.80 1.16 -9.71
CA SER A 509 -14.22 0.34 -8.57
C SER A 509 -13.84 -1.12 -8.81
N GLY A 510 -12.64 -1.51 -8.37
CA GLY A 510 -12.13 -2.88 -8.45
C GLY A 510 -11.85 -3.47 -7.07
N GLU A 511 -11.90 -4.80 -6.96
CA GLU A 511 -11.69 -5.53 -5.69
C GLU A 511 -10.20 -5.59 -5.31
N SER A 512 -9.29 -5.77 -6.29
CA SER A 512 -7.87 -6.02 -6.01
C SER A 512 -6.91 -5.55 -7.12
N ILE A 513 -5.74 -5.05 -6.72
CA ILE A 513 -4.62 -4.78 -7.63
C ILE A 513 -3.27 -5.24 -7.06
N VAL A 514 -2.41 -5.76 -7.94
CA VAL A 514 -1.05 -6.19 -7.62
C VAL A 514 -0.02 -5.30 -8.32
N TYR A 515 0.98 -4.82 -7.57
CA TYR A 515 2.18 -4.18 -8.09
C TYR A 515 3.39 -5.00 -7.71
N ARG A 516 4.17 -5.47 -8.69
CA ARG A 516 5.40 -6.20 -8.38
C ARG A 516 6.55 -5.80 -9.29
N GLY A 517 7.70 -5.47 -8.70
CA GLY A 517 8.92 -5.20 -9.47
C GLY A 517 8.86 -3.93 -10.31
N ASN A 518 8.03 -2.93 -9.95
CA ASN A 518 7.86 -1.73 -10.76
C ASN A 518 8.78 -0.58 -10.30
N LEU A 519 9.21 0.29 -11.22
CA LEU A 519 9.71 1.63 -10.93
C LEU A 519 8.59 2.64 -11.21
N LEU A 520 8.21 3.40 -10.20
CA LEU A 520 7.16 4.43 -10.27
C LEU A 520 7.78 5.81 -10.03
N THR A 521 7.34 6.83 -10.76
CA THR A 521 7.87 8.19 -10.61
C THR A 521 6.76 9.25 -10.72
N ASN A 522 6.89 10.28 -9.88
CA ASN A 522 6.31 11.63 -9.98
C ASN A 522 4.75 11.71 -10.10
N ASP A 523 4.03 12.08 -9.01
CA ASP A 523 2.65 12.64 -8.91
C ASP A 523 1.42 11.86 -9.44
N ASP A 524 0.55 11.26 -8.62
CA ASP A 524 0.82 10.50 -7.40
C ASP A 524 1.24 9.09 -7.85
N ASP A 525 2.29 8.48 -7.29
CA ASP A 525 2.78 7.19 -7.82
C ASP A 525 1.71 6.08 -7.68
N ILE A 526 1.05 6.04 -6.52
CA ILE A 526 0.03 5.06 -6.12
C ILE A 526 -1.13 5.82 -5.48
N THR A 527 -2.32 5.74 -6.09
CA THR A 527 -3.55 6.36 -5.56
C THR A 527 -4.51 5.29 -5.05
N TYR A 528 -4.93 5.38 -3.79
CA TYR A 528 -5.72 4.35 -3.09
C TYR A 528 -7.21 4.43 -3.43
N ILE A 529 -7.61 3.77 -4.51
CA ILE A 529 -8.99 3.73 -5.02
C ILE A 529 -9.59 2.31 -5.13
N HIS A 530 -8.79 1.26 -4.94
CA HIS A 530 -9.23 -0.15 -4.90
C HIS A 530 -9.45 -0.64 -3.45
N GLU A 531 -10.26 -1.70 -3.27
CA GLU A 531 -10.51 -2.27 -1.93
C GLU A 531 -9.28 -2.98 -1.34
N THR A 532 -8.45 -3.60 -2.18
CA THR A 532 -7.21 -4.26 -1.74
C THR A 532 -6.02 -3.96 -2.65
N TYR A 533 -4.84 -3.81 -2.04
CA TYR A 533 -3.57 -3.62 -2.73
C TYR A 533 -2.54 -4.63 -2.21
N THR A 534 -1.89 -5.34 -3.13
CA THR A 534 -0.70 -6.14 -2.82
C THR A 534 0.48 -5.58 -3.60
N MET A 535 1.49 -5.10 -2.89
CA MET A 535 2.64 -4.42 -3.50
C MET A 535 3.93 -5.05 -2.98
N GLU A 536 4.81 -5.45 -3.89
CA GLU A 536 6.03 -6.18 -3.54
C GLU A 536 7.21 -5.75 -4.42
N GLN A 537 8.36 -5.45 -3.80
CA GLN A 537 9.61 -5.20 -4.54
C GLN A 537 9.49 -4.07 -5.57
N ASN A 538 8.69 -3.05 -5.28
CA ASN A 538 8.60 -1.86 -6.13
C ASN A 538 9.60 -0.79 -5.66
N THR A 539 9.88 0.14 -6.55
CA THR A 539 10.72 1.31 -6.32
C THR A 539 9.93 2.56 -6.66
N SER A 540 9.93 3.56 -5.79
CA SER A 540 9.40 4.90 -6.07
C SER A 540 10.54 5.89 -6.19
N PHE A 541 10.51 6.76 -7.20
CA PHE A 541 11.41 7.89 -7.32
C PHE A 541 10.64 9.21 -7.13
N ASN A 542 10.88 9.83 -5.97
CA ASN A 542 10.11 10.97 -5.48
C ASN A 542 10.72 12.28 -6.00
N GLU A 543 9.96 12.95 -6.86
CA GLU A 543 10.34 14.18 -7.55
C GLU A 543 9.65 15.41 -6.95
N HIS A 544 9.38 16.46 -7.75
CA HIS A 544 8.81 17.71 -7.24
C HIS A 544 7.36 17.62 -6.79
N ASN A 545 6.52 16.84 -7.47
CA ASN A 545 5.06 16.89 -7.27
C ASN A 545 4.52 15.55 -6.79
N GLY A 546 3.52 15.62 -5.92
CA GLY A 546 2.81 14.48 -5.34
C GLY A 546 3.61 13.61 -4.36
N PRO A 547 2.92 12.81 -3.54
CA PRO A 547 3.44 11.62 -2.85
C PRO A 547 3.66 10.40 -3.75
N SER A 548 4.32 9.39 -3.18
CA SER A 548 4.28 8.03 -3.71
C SER A 548 3.00 7.30 -3.33
N PHE A 549 2.56 7.43 -2.08
CA PHE A 549 1.34 6.80 -1.57
C PHE A 549 0.32 7.89 -1.24
N GLN A 550 -0.71 8.00 -2.08
CA GLN A 550 -1.79 8.98 -1.92
C GLN A 550 -3.09 8.32 -1.44
N PHE A 551 -3.49 8.65 -0.21
CA PHE A 551 -4.73 8.16 0.41
C PHE A 551 -5.96 9.10 0.20
N GLY A 552 -5.84 10.10 -0.67
CA GLY A 552 -6.69 11.31 -0.70
C GLY A 552 -7.55 11.60 -1.93
N TRP A 553 -7.89 12.88 -2.09
CA TRP A 553 -8.66 13.52 -3.18
C TRP A 553 -10.20 13.42 -3.17
N SER A 554 -10.85 12.23 -3.23
CA SER A 554 -12.34 12.18 -3.35
C SER A 554 -13.07 10.88 -2.88
N VAL A 555 -14.35 11.09 -2.52
CA VAL A 555 -15.52 10.26 -2.06
C VAL A 555 -15.64 8.73 -2.19
N ASN A 556 -14.70 7.95 -2.72
CA ASN A 556 -14.96 6.51 -2.94
C ASN A 556 -13.82 5.56 -2.57
N THR A 557 -13.06 5.88 -1.54
CA THR A 557 -12.02 4.98 -1.01
C THR A 557 -12.60 4.19 0.15
N LYS A 558 -13.37 3.14 -0.15
CA LYS A 558 -13.64 2.09 0.86
C LYS A 558 -12.30 1.58 1.38
N ALA A 559 -12.22 1.30 2.68
CA ALA A 559 -11.02 0.86 3.40
C ALA A 559 -10.05 0.01 2.53
N ALA A 560 -9.04 0.67 1.97
CA ALA A 560 -8.07 0.00 1.13
C ALA A 560 -7.13 -0.82 2.01
N GLN A 561 -7.38 -2.12 2.12
CA GLN A 561 -6.46 -3.03 2.78
C GLN A 561 -5.23 -3.18 1.90
N SER A 562 -4.18 -2.43 2.25
CA SER A 562 -2.91 -2.48 1.54
C SER A 562 -1.89 -3.29 2.30
N LYS A 563 -1.13 -4.06 1.54
CA LYS A 563 0.03 -4.78 2.00
C LYS A 563 1.19 -4.46 1.05
N THR A 564 2.17 -3.73 1.55
CA THR A 564 3.36 -3.34 0.79
C THR A 564 4.59 -3.88 1.47
N TYR A 565 5.41 -4.64 0.73
CA TYR A 565 6.62 -5.28 1.25
C TYR A 565 7.82 -5.00 0.37
N ASN A 566 8.99 -4.84 0.99
CA ASN A 566 10.29 -4.75 0.31
C ASN A 566 10.33 -3.59 -0.70
N HIS A 567 9.92 -2.39 -0.29
CA HIS A 567 9.81 -1.23 -1.18
C HIS A 567 11.03 -0.31 -1.04
N THR A 568 11.55 0.19 -2.15
CA THR A 568 12.65 1.16 -2.15
C THR A 568 12.12 2.54 -2.51
N VAL A 569 12.49 3.56 -1.75
CA VAL A 569 12.14 4.95 -2.03
C VAL A 569 13.42 5.73 -2.33
N TRP A 570 13.48 6.34 -3.50
CA TRP A 570 14.57 7.22 -3.91
C TRP A 570 14.09 8.66 -3.88
N SER A 571 14.90 9.55 -3.32
CA SER A 571 14.64 10.98 -3.31
C SER A 571 15.45 11.72 -4.38
N SER A 572 14.81 12.69 -5.03
CA SER A 572 15.47 13.70 -5.85
C SER A 572 16.14 14.84 -5.04
N ASN A 573 16.23 14.73 -3.71
CA ASN A 573 16.79 15.75 -2.81
C ASN A 573 16.12 17.13 -2.91
N ARG A 574 14.83 17.18 -3.27
CA ARG A 574 14.05 18.42 -3.35
C ARG A 574 14.10 19.20 -2.03
N ARG A 575 14.21 20.54 -2.11
CA ARG A 575 14.30 21.44 -0.95
C ARG A 575 13.24 22.56 -0.90
N ASP A 576 12.48 22.82 -1.99
CA ASP A 576 11.81 24.13 -2.18
C ASP A 576 10.87 24.55 -1.04
N GLU A 577 11.28 25.61 -0.35
CA GLU A 577 10.64 26.33 0.75
C GLU A 577 9.78 27.45 0.16
N THR A 578 8.45 27.44 0.37
CA THR A 578 7.59 28.65 0.57
C THR A 578 6.09 28.33 0.55
N THR A 579 5.67 27.21 -0.05
CA THR A 579 4.30 26.69 0.10
C THR A 579 4.33 25.18 0.16
N PHE A 580 4.30 24.63 1.38
CA PHE A 580 3.97 23.22 1.58
C PHE A 580 2.56 23.00 1.04
N GLY A 581 2.49 22.52 -0.21
CA GLY A 581 1.22 22.15 -0.81
C GLY A 581 0.60 20.99 -0.05
N LYS A 582 -0.72 20.84 -0.18
CA LYS A 582 -1.47 19.74 0.43
C LYS A 582 -1.04 18.35 -0.05
N ASN A 583 -0.26 18.27 -1.14
CA ASN A 583 0.05 17.05 -1.90
C ASN A 583 1.57 16.83 -2.07
N HIS A 584 2.31 16.69 -0.97
CA HIS A 584 3.74 16.37 -0.99
C HIS A 584 4.08 15.34 0.09
N GLY A 585 5.14 14.58 -0.15
CA GLY A 585 5.75 13.64 0.80
C GLY A 585 6.11 12.31 0.14
N VAL A 586 6.26 11.27 0.94
CA VAL A 586 6.20 9.87 0.47
C VAL A 586 4.79 9.33 0.69
N PHE A 587 4.27 9.52 1.91
CA PHE A 587 2.91 9.17 2.30
C PHE A 587 2.10 10.45 2.49
N ASN A 588 1.00 10.59 1.77
CA ASN A 588 0.12 11.74 1.89
C ASN A 588 -1.34 11.29 1.87
N SER A 589 -2.19 11.99 2.61
CA SER A 589 -3.61 11.66 2.66
C SER A 589 -4.52 12.63 1.95
N ARG A 590 -4.18 13.90 1.68
CA ARG A 590 -5.07 14.97 1.16
C ARG A 590 -6.58 14.66 1.19
N LEU A 591 -7.10 14.30 2.37
CA LEU A 591 -8.42 13.69 2.56
C LEU A 591 -9.40 14.80 2.89
N GLN A 592 -10.60 14.81 2.30
CA GLN A 592 -11.60 15.85 2.56
C GLN A 592 -12.52 15.45 3.72
N LEU A 593 -12.74 16.38 4.66
CA LEU A 593 -13.68 16.20 5.77
C LEU A 593 -15.10 15.91 5.23
N GLY A 594 -15.78 14.91 5.80
CA GLY A 594 -17.16 14.54 5.47
C GLY A 594 -17.35 13.78 4.14
N GLN A 595 -16.28 13.43 3.43
CA GLN A 595 -16.38 12.66 2.18
C GLN A 595 -16.26 11.14 2.35
N LEU A 596 -15.90 10.67 3.55
CA LEU A 596 -15.77 9.26 3.88
C LEU A 596 -16.18 9.05 5.34
N GLU A 597 -16.89 7.94 5.59
CA GLU A 597 -17.06 7.42 6.95
C GLU A 597 -15.68 6.99 7.50
N GLN A 598 -14.88 6.21 6.75
CA GLN A 598 -13.57 5.68 7.21
C GLN A 598 -12.54 5.37 6.10
N HIS A 599 -11.25 5.62 6.38
CA HIS A 599 -10.08 5.04 5.68
C HIS A 599 -9.23 4.21 6.65
N LEU A 600 -9.54 2.92 6.73
CA LEU A 600 -8.85 1.96 7.60
C LEU A 600 -7.74 1.21 6.85
N GLY A 601 -6.85 0.58 7.60
CA GLY A 601 -5.94 -0.47 7.13
C GLY A 601 -4.74 0.04 6.33
N GLY A 602 -3.66 -0.73 6.37
CA GLY A 602 -2.45 -0.48 5.61
C GLY A 602 -1.22 -0.98 6.35
N HIS A 603 -0.52 -1.93 5.74
CA HIS A 603 0.67 -2.55 6.29
C HIS A 603 1.83 -2.33 5.33
N PHE A 604 2.82 -1.58 5.77
CA PHE A 604 4.02 -1.22 5.03
C PHE A 604 5.21 -1.82 5.75
N GLU A 605 5.93 -2.73 5.12
CA GLU A 605 7.02 -3.47 5.76
C GLU A 605 8.26 -3.55 4.87
N ASN A 606 9.44 -3.48 5.48
CA ASN A 606 10.75 -3.52 4.82
C ASN A 606 10.89 -2.40 3.77
N PHE A 607 10.94 -1.15 4.23
CA PHE A 607 11.18 -0.01 3.36
C PHE A 607 12.60 0.52 3.52
N GLU A 608 13.22 0.89 2.42
CA GLU A 608 14.53 1.54 2.40
C GLU A 608 14.45 2.88 1.68
N PHE A 609 14.83 3.96 2.37
CA PHE A 609 14.76 5.33 1.85
C PHE A 609 16.16 5.88 1.60
N TRP A 610 16.43 6.23 0.35
CA TRP A 610 17.71 6.74 -0.12
C TRP A 610 17.58 8.18 -0.65
N GLY A 611 18.54 9.03 -0.30
CA GLY A 611 18.44 10.46 -0.55
C GLY A 611 17.60 11.18 0.52
N LYS A 612 17.74 12.50 0.55
CA LYS A 612 17.14 13.38 1.55
C LYS A 612 15.80 13.94 1.07
N GLU A 613 14.70 13.38 1.58
CA GLU A 613 13.35 13.85 1.29
C GLU A 613 13.01 15.21 1.95
N VAL A 614 12.02 15.92 1.40
CA VAL A 614 11.44 17.10 2.07
C VAL A 614 10.70 16.70 3.34
N ILE A 615 9.79 15.75 3.21
CA ILE A 615 8.89 15.26 4.25
C ILE A 615 8.52 13.81 3.92
N LEU A 616 8.47 12.92 4.92
CA LEU A 616 8.08 11.52 4.69
C LEU A 616 6.58 11.33 4.80
N PHE A 617 6.00 11.72 5.94
CA PHE A 617 4.57 11.58 6.19
C PHE A 617 3.90 12.95 6.23
N ASN A 618 2.90 13.14 5.37
CA ASN A 618 2.06 14.33 5.31
C ASN A 618 0.58 13.89 5.38
N LEU A 619 0.20 13.41 6.56
CA LEU A 619 -1.06 12.72 6.80
C LEU A 619 -2.02 13.66 7.51
N GLN A 620 -2.83 14.36 6.72
CA GLN A 620 -3.73 15.39 7.18
C GLN A 620 -5.15 15.21 6.63
N LEU A 621 -6.15 15.60 7.43
CA LEU A 621 -7.51 15.85 6.99
C LEU A 621 -7.68 17.32 6.62
N TRP A 622 -8.38 17.60 5.52
CA TRP A 622 -8.47 18.91 4.90
C TRP A 622 -9.93 19.35 4.71
N ASN A 623 -10.17 20.67 4.79
CA ASN A 623 -11.47 21.28 4.52
C ASN A 623 -11.43 22.08 3.20
N ASP A 624 -11.60 21.38 2.08
CA ASP A 624 -11.33 21.92 0.73
C ASP A 624 -12.59 22.25 -0.09
N ARG A 625 -13.80 21.91 0.39
CA ARG A 625 -15.07 22.21 -0.29
C ARG A 625 -16.14 22.72 0.68
N GLN A 626 -16.80 23.81 0.27
CA GLN A 626 -18.08 24.25 0.85
C GLN A 626 -19.22 23.36 0.32
N GLY A 627 -19.63 22.38 1.10
CA GLY A 627 -20.85 21.59 0.88
C GLY A 627 -21.49 21.24 2.22
N ASP A 628 -22.81 21.06 2.25
CA ASP A 628 -23.54 20.68 3.47
C ASP A 628 -23.23 19.22 3.81
N LEU A 629 -22.33 19.02 4.79
CA LEU A 629 -21.83 17.71 5.24
C LEU A 629 -22.18 17.47 6.71
N THR A 630 -23.27 18.05 7.21
CA THR A 630 -23.61 18.07 8.63
C THR A 630 -23.77 16.65 9.21
N GLY A 631 -22.98 16.31 10.25
CA GLY A 631 -23.17 15.08 11.05
C GLY A 631 -22.30 13.87 10.66
N LEU A 632 -21.24 14.05 9.87
CA LEU A 632 -20.32 12.97 9.46
C LEU A 632 -18.98 13.04 10.22
N THR A 633 -18.57 11.92 10.84
CA THR A 633 -17.22 11.75 11.39
C THR A 633 -16.33 11.10 10.34
N SER A 634 -15.18 11.71 10.04
CA SER A 634 -14.18 11.11 9.14
C SER A 634 -13.01 10.53 9.92
N LEU A 635 -12.54 9.35 9.51
CA LEU A 635 -11.48 8.64 10.21
C LEU A 635 -10.33 8.24 9.27
N LEU A 636 -9.09 8.57 9.67
CA LEU A 636 -7.86 8.02 9.10
C LEU A 636 -7.18 7.13 10.16
N SER A 637 -7.15 5.81 9.96
CA SER A 637 -6.61 4.90 10.96
C SER A 637 -5.97 3.60 10.47
N ASP A 638 -5.43 2.85 11.43
CA ASP A 638 -4.92 1.47 11.32
C ASP A 638 -3.82 1.32 10.28
N LYS A 639 -2.76 2.12 10.44
CA LYS A 639 -1.58 2.11 9.58
C LYS A 639 -0.37 1.58 10.34
N THR A 640 0.33 0.64 9.72
CA THR A 640 1.53 0.02 10.25
C THR A 640 2.70 0.30 9.34
N PHE A 641 3.78 0.84 9.89
CA PHE A 641 5.06 1.08 9.24
C PHE A 641 6.11 0.27 9.99
N LYS A 642 6.57 -0.82 9.38
CA LYS A 642 7.44 -1.81 9.99
C LYS A 642 8.77 -1.92 9.23
N ASP A 643 9.88 -1.97 9.94
CA ASP A 643 11.21 -2.19 9.35
C ASP A 643 11.56 -1.13 8.28
N PHE A 644 11.48 0.15 8.65
CA PHE A 644 11.86 1.27 7.78
C PHE A 644 13.29 1.70 8.09
N GLU A 645 14.17 1.67 7.10
CA GLU A 645 15.52 2.23 7.19
C GLU A 645 15.58 3.53 6.37
N ILE A 646 15.66 4.65 7.09
CA ILE A 646 15.73 5.98 6.49
C ILE A 646 17.17 6.46 6.60
N HIS A 647 17.90 6.44 5.48
CA HIS A 647 19.35 6.68 5.47
C HIS A 647 19.73 8.15 5.69
N GLU A 648 18.83 9.08 5.39
CA GLU A 648 19.02 10.52 5.60
C GLU A 648 17.78 11.16 6.20
N THR A 649 17.94 11.92 7.28
CA THR A 649 16.82 12.63 7.92
C THR A 649 16.22 13.67 6.96
N PRO A 650 14.89 13.71 6.78
CA PRO A 650 14.23 14.67 5.90
C PRO A 650 14.53 16.14 6.28
N TYR A 651 14.33 17.05 5.33
CA TYR A 651 14.49 18.50 5.59
C TYR A 651 13.51 19.02 6.64
N LEU A 652 12.32 18.42 6.75
CA LEU A 652 11.25 18.87 7.64
C LEU A 652 10.68 17.73 8.48
N PRO A 653 10.12 18.06 9.65
CA PRO A 653 9.29 17.13 10.40
C PRO A 653 8.12 16.62 9.54
N SER A 654 7.78 15.36 9.74
CA SER A 654 6.54 14.78 9.25
C SER A 654 5.34 15.43 9.92
N VAL A 655 4.22 15.52 9.22
CA VAL A 655 3.01 16.21 9.70
C VAL A 655 1.86 15.23 9.78
N ILE A 656 1.23 15.16 10.95
CA ILE A 656 0.04 14.35 11.20
C ILE A 656 -1.02 15.23 11.86
N LYS A 657 -2.13 15.50 11.19
CA LYS A 657 -3.14 16.48 11.66
C LYS A 657 -4.58 16.02 11.38
N GLY A 658 -5.44 16.05 12.40
CA GLY A 658 -6.90 15.99 12.23
C GLY A 658 -7.49 17.39 12.01
N ILE A 659 -8.81 17.50 11.94
CA ILE A 659 -9.47 18.79 11.72
C ILE A 659 -10.85 18.85 12.39
N GLU A 660 -11.23 20.02 12.87
CA GLU A 660 -12.62 20.34 13.26
C GLU A 660 -13.13 21.48 12.37
N ASP A 661 -14.31 21.28 11.77
CA ASP A 661 -15.07 22.35 11.16
C ASP A 661 -16.14 22.85 12.12
N LYS A 662 -15.83 23.95 12.81
CA LYS A 662 -16.71 24.62 13.78
C LYS A 662 -17.99 25.18 13.18
N THR A 663 -18.10 25.27 11.84
CA THR A 663 -19.30 25.78 11.17
C THR A 663 -20.33 24.68 10.90
N THR A 664 -19.89 23.42 10.78
CA THR A 664 -20.74 22.25 10.51
C THR A 664 -20.73 21.21 11.62
N ASP A 665 -20.01 21.45 12.73
CA ASP A 665 -19.82 20.54 13.87
C ASP A 665 -19.21 19.17 13.48
N ASN A 666 -18.42 19.16 12.38
CA ASN A 666 -17.77 17.95 11.90
C ASN A 666 -16.36 17.84 12.48
N VAL A 667 -16.01 16.66 12.97
CA VAL A 667 -14.67 16.35 13.48
C VAL A 667 -14.06 15.20 12.68
N GLY A 668 -12.80 15.37 12.30
CA GLY A 668 -11.97 14.37 11.65
C GLY A 668 -10.84 13.91 12.56
N TYR A 669 -10.80 12.61 12.87
CA TYR A 669 -9.80 12.02 13.77
C TYR A 669 -8.71 11.25 13.02
N VAL A 670 -7.50 11.26 13.58
CA VAL A 670 -6.37 10.42 13.14
C VAL A 670 -5.89 9.56 14.30
N ARG A 671 -5.81 8.23 14.10
CA ARG A 671 -5.50 7.26 15.17
C ARG A 671 -4.96 5.91 14.67
N PHE A 672 -4.40 5.10 15.57
CA PHE A 672 -3.88 3.74 15.32
C PHE A 672 -2.78 3.71 14.26
N PHE A 673 -1.68 4.37 14.59
CA PHE A 673 -0.46 4.42 13.79
C PHE A 673 0.66 3.72 14.53
N HIS A 674 1.18 2.65 13.94
CA HIS A 674 2.20 1.82 14.56
C HIS A 674 3.49 1.94 13.76
N PHE A 675 4.55 2.42 14.41
CA PHE A 675 5.91 2.51 13.87
C PHE A 675 6.77 1.45 14.56
N ASP A 676 6.97 0.33 13.89
CA ASP A 676 7.73 -0.83 14.35
C ASP A 676 9.12 -0.82 13.70
N ASN A 677 10.19 -0.78 14.51
CA ASN A 677 11.58 -0.81 14.03
C ASN A 677 11.89 0.24 12.93
N VAL A 678 11.31 1.43 13.03
CA VAL A 678 11.61 2.56 12.14
C VAL A 678 12.87 3.26 12.60
N LYS A 679 13.85 3.41 11.71
CA LYS A 679 15.15 4.01 12.00
C LYS A 679 15.43 5.20 11.09
N PHE A 680 15.97 6.25 11.68
CA PHE A 680 16.54 7.38 10.94
C PHE A 680 18.04 7.38 11.21
N GLU A 681 18.83 7.32 10.14
CA GLU A 681 20.30 7.30 10.16
C GLU A 681 20.82 6.20 11.11
N GLY A 682 20.28 4.98 10.96
CA GLY A 682 20.58 3.81 11.81
C GLY A 682 20.06 3.90 13.26
N THR A 683 19.45 5.02 13.66
CA THR A 683 18.94 5.22 15.01
C THR A 683 17.45 4.91 15.08
N PRO A 684 17.01 3.86 15.80
CA PRO A 684 15.61 3.51 15.93
C PRO A 684 14.83 4.58 16.70
N LEU A 685 13.59 4.84 16.26
CA LEU A 685 12.60 5.53 17.08
C LEU A 685 12.27 4.66 18.30
N LYS A 686 12.22 5.29 19.48
CA LYS A 686 11.87 4.61 20.73
C LYS A 686 10.96 5.53 21.54
N ASN A 687 9.87 4.98 22.07
CA ASN A 687 9.17 5.51 23.24
C ASN A 687 8.73 6.98 23.13
N LEU A 688 7.89 7.33 22.14
CA LEU A 688 7.37 8.68 21.82
C LEU A 688 8.38 9.82 21.71
N ASN A 689 9.66 9.61 22.01
CA ASN A 689 10.71 10.52 21.61
C ASN A 689 10.95 10.26 20.14
N ASP A 690 10.01 10.79 19.36
CA ASP A 690 10.10 10.95 17.93
C ASP A 690 11.23 11.93 17.55
N ARG A 691 11.94 12.52 18.52
CA ARG A 691 13.02 13.49 18.35
C ARG A 691 12.56 14.79 17.69
N GLY A 692 11.27 15.11 17.75
CA GLY A 692 10.68 16.22 17.01
C GLY A 692 10.58 15.96 15.50
N LEU A 693 10.61 14.68 15.08
CA LEU A 693 10.44 14.29 13.69
C LEU A 693 8.97 14.32 13.25
N PHE A 694 8.01 14.49 14.16
CA PHE A 694 6.59 14.59 13.84
C PHE A 694 5.93 15.81 14.51
N GLU A 695 5.05 16.47 13.76
CA GLU A 695 4.14 17.49 14.25
C GLU A 695 2.71 16.95 14.37
N TYR A 696 2.07 17.21 15.52
CA TYR A 696 0.70 16.80 15.82
C TYR A 696 -0.19 18.00 16.14
N ASN A 697 -1.51 17.86 15.97
CA ASN A 697 -2.50 18.79 16.53
C ASN A 697 -3.47 18.10 17.49
N GLU A 698 -4.38 18.86 18.11
CA GLU A 698 -5.31 18.38 19.13
C GLU A 698 -6.32 17.32 18.67
N TYR A 699 -6.52 17.17 17.35
CA TYR A 699 -7.42 16.17 16.75
C TYR A 699 -6.72 14.86 16.36
N VAL A 700 -5.41 14.77 16.61
CA VAL A 700 -4.69 13.49 16.60
C VAL A 700 -4.85 12.86 17.97
N LEU A 701 -5.27 11.59 18.01
CA LEU A 701 -5.44 10.82 19.24
C LEU A 701 -4.10 10.16 19.65
N PRO A 702 -3.25 10.80 20.47
CA PRO A 702 -1.84 10.42 20.57
C PRO A 702 -1.65 9.06 21.28
N HIS A 703 -2.60 8.66 22.12
CA HIS A 703 -2.64 7.36 22.80
C HIS A 703 -2.77 6.16 21.84
N THR A 704 -3.07 6.41 20.57
CA THR A 704 -3.12 5.36 19.55
C THR A 704 -1.88 5.33 18.65
N PHE A 705 -0.84 6.09 18.97
CA PHE A 705 0.43 6.13 18.24
C PHE A 705 1.49 5.35 19.02
N THR A 706 2.16 4.40 18.37
CA THR A 706 3.19 3.58 19.01
C THR A 706 4.49 3.59 18.20
N PHE A 707 5.61 3.58 18.92
CA PHE A 707 6.98 3.58 18.37
C PHE A 707 7.80 2.41 18.95
N PHE A 708 7.17 1.25 19.11
CA PHE A 708 7.79 0.05 19.66
C PHE A 708 7.52 -1.16 18.77
N SER A 709 8.44 -2.11 18.81
CA SER A 709 8.30 -3.42 18.16
C SER A 709 7.59 -4.42 19.06
N LEU A 710 6.75 -5.28 18.49
CA LEU A 710 6.19 -6.41 19.22
C LEU A 710 7.24 -7.52 19.36
N PRO A 711 7.46 -8.06 20.56
CA PRO A 711 8.24 -9.28 20.71
C PRO A 711 7.44 -10.50 20.25
N ASP A 712 8.14 -11.61 20.01
CA ASP A 712 7.51 -12.90 19.74
C ASP A 712 6.56 -13.31 20.89
N ALA A 713 5.44 -13.94 20.52
CA ALA A 713 4.53 -14.53 21.48
C ALA A 713 5.25 -15.55 22.36
N ILE A 714 4.96 -15.51 23.66
CA ILE A 714 5.54 -16.43 24.64
C ILE A 714 4.54 -17.52 25.02
N ALA A 715 5.03 -18.62 25.59
CA ALA A 715 4.18 -19.69 26.09
C ALA A 715 3.23 -19.18 27.19
N GLN A 716 2.03 -19.75 27.26
CA GLN A 716 1.05 -19.43 28.30
C GLN A 716 1.65 -19.65 29.70
N PRO A 717 1.61 -18.64 30.59
CA PRO A 717 2.08 -18.78 31.97
C PRO A 717 1.10 -19.60 32.82
N LEU A 718 1.57 -20.06 33.98
CA LEU A 718 0.69 -20.68 34.98
C LEU A 718 -0.29 -19.65 35.53
N ALA A 719 -1.56 -20.04 35.66
CA ALA A 719 -2.59 -19.19 36.25
C ALA A 719 -2.36 -19.02 37.75
N GLY A 720 -2.41 -17.77 38.20
CA GLY A 720 -2.37 -17.36 39.61
C GLY A 720 -3.75 -17.33 40.25
N ASN A 721 -3.83 -16.72 41.43
CA ASN A 721 -5.01 -16.70 42.28
C ASN A 721 -5.88 -15.45 42.01
N ALA A 722 -6.53 -15.43 40.85
CA ALA A 722 -7.44 -14.34 40.50
C ALA A 722 -8.66 -14.29 41.47
N PRO A 723 -9.13 -13.10 41.87
CA PRO A 723 -10.31 -12.95 42.73
C PRO A 723 -11.62 -13.12 41.93
N VAL A 724 -11.83 -14.31 41.38
CA VAL A 724 -13.00 -14.65 40.54
C VAL A 724 -14.31 -14.38 41.30
N GLY A 725 -15.26 -13.74 40.60
CA GLY A 725 -16.55 -13.33 41.15
C GLY A 725 -16.53 -11.99 41.89
N GLN A 726 -15.37 -11.34 42.02
CA GLN A 726 -15.25 -10.02 42.65
C GLN A 726 -15.12 -8.91 41.62
N THR A 727 -15.65 -7.73 41.95
CA THR A 727 -15.40 -6.50 41.21
C THR A 727 -14.16 -5.83 41.77
N ILE A 728 -13.14 -5.66 40.93
CA ILE A 728 -11.85 -5.10 41.31
C ILE A 728 -11.63 -3.72 40.70
N GLN A 729 -10.87 -2.90 41.42
CA GLN A 729 -10.19 -1.72 40.91
C GLN A 729 -8.70 -1.95 41.10
N PHE A 730 -7.89 -1.59 40.10
CA PHE A 730 -6.46 -1.84 40.16
C PHE A 730 -5.67 -0.69 39.56
N LYS A 731 -4.42 -0.57 40.00
CA LYS A 731 -3.49 0.49 39.62
C LYS A 731 -2.33 -0.10 38.83
N ALA A 732 -1.80 0.66 37.88
CA ALA A 732 -0.50 0.35 37.30
C ALA A 732 0.60 0.76 38.28
N ASN A 733 1.45 -0.19 38.68
CA ASN A 733 2.43 0.04 39.75
C ASN A 733 3.45 1.12 39.39
N VAL A 734 3.77 1.24 38.11
CA VAL A 734 4.75 2.19 37.60
C VAL A 734 4.40 3.66 37.87
N ASN A 735 3.12 3.97 38.07
CA ASN A 735 2.66 5.35 38.27
C ASN A 735 1.62 5.51 39.38
N GLY A 736 1.13 4.41 39.97
CA GLY A 736 0.13 4.40 41.04
C GLY A 736 -1.24 4.92 40.60
N LYS A 737 -1.54 4.95 39.30
CA LYS A 737 -2.80 5.44 38.72
C LYS A 737 -3.72 4.28 38.38
N PHE A 738 -5.01 4.52 38.51
CA PHE A 738 -6.05 3.52 38.27
C PHE A 738 -6.19 3.21 36.78
N VAL A 739 -6.44 1.93 36.50
CA VAL A 739 -6.78 1.46 35.17
C VAL A 739 -8.26 1.67 34.92
N GLN A 740 -8.60 2.45 33.89
CA GLN A 740 -9.98 2.70 33.49
C GLN A 740 -10.09 3.15 32.03
N ALA A 741 -11.31 3.28 31.50
CA ALA A 741 -11.52 3.85 30.18
C ALA A 741 -11.18 5.35 30.19
N ASP A 742 -10.57 5.85 29.13
CA ASP A 742 -10.31 7.28 28.94
C ASP A 742 -11.62 8.02 28.62
N GLU A 743 -12.20 8.68 29.62
CA GLU A 743 -13.45 9.43 29.50
C GLU A 743 -13.29 10.75 28.72
N SER A 744 -12.06 11.17 28.38
CA SER A 744 -11.83 12.37 27.55
C SER A 744 -12.14 12.16 26.07
N LEU A 745 -12.45 10.93 25.66
CA LEU A 745 -12.71 10.53 24.28
C LEU A 745 -14.13 9.98 24.12
N PRO A 746 -14.70 10.02 22.90
CA PRO A 746 -15.91 9.30 22.61
C PRO A 746 -15.77 7.81 22.98
N VAL A 747 -16.82 7.27 23.60
CA VAL A 747 -16.81 5.94 24.23
C VAL A 747 -16.38 4.81 23.27
N SER A 748 -16.73 4.90 21.99
CA SER A 748 -16.33 3.92 20.95
C SER A 748 -14.85 3.98 20.55
N LEU A 749 -14.10 4.98 21.03
CA LEU A 749 -12.70 5.22 20.69
C LEU A 749 -11.77 5.08 21.91
N SER A 750 -12.33 4.83 23.10
CA SER A 750 -11.64 4.97 24.38
C SER A 750 -10.74 3.77 24.71
N PRO A 751 -9.41 3.95 24.86
CA PRO A 751 -8.53 2.92 25.43
C PRO A 751 -8.83 2.65 26.89
N LEU A 752 -8.34 1.52 27.39
CA LEU A 752 -7.97 1.45 28.80
C LEU A 752 -6.66 2.18 29.05
N THR A 753 -6.68 3.11 29.99
CA THR A 753 -5.56 3.96 30.40
C THR A 753 -5.21 3.78 31.86
N ALA A 754 -3.97 4.07 32.22
CA ALA A 754 -3.50 4.14 33.60
C ALA A 754 -3.03 5.56 33.94
N ASN A 755 -3.96 6.53 33.97
CA ASN A 755 -3.68 7.95 34.14
C ASN A 755 -4.41 8.61 35.33
N GLU A 756 -5.52 8.05 35.80
CA GLU A 756 -6.38 8.71 36.78
C GLU A 756 -6.01 8.46 38.24
N ALA A 757 -6.20 9.49 39.07
CA ALA A 757 -5.85 9.45 40.50
C ALA A 757 -6.90 8.73 41.37
N ALA A 758 -8.15 8.67 40.89
CA ALA A 758 -9.26 8.01 41.53
C ALA A 758 -9.94 7.09 40.51
N ALA A 759 -10.46 5.95 40.97
CA ALA A 759 -11.17 5.03 40.11
C ALA A 759 -12.60 5.52 39.86
N SER A 760 -13.01 5.63 38.59
CA SER A 760 -14.40 5.88 38.18
C SER A 760 -15.16 4.60 37.80
N GLN A 761 -14.44 3.49 37.57
CA GLN A 761 -15.02 2.20 37.22
C GLN A 761 -14.31 1.03 37.91
N GLY A 762 -14.96 -0.14 37.93
CA GLY A 762 -14.38 -1.40 38.35
C GLY A 762 -14.62 -2.50 37.31
N PHE A 763 -13.92 -3.61 37.45
CA PHE A 763 -14.01 -4.77 36.56
C PHE A 763 -14.35 -6.02 37.34
N GLU A 764 -15.42 -6.70 36.98
CA GLU A 764 -15.73 -8.02 37.52
C GLU A 764 -14.80 -9.06 36.90
N VAL A 765 -14.15 -9.85 37.76
CA VAL A 765 -13.28 -10.96 37.34
C VAL A 765 -14.14 -12.20 37.10
N VAL A 766 -14.28 -12.59 35.84
CA VAL A 766 -15.11 -13.72 35.41
C VAL A 766 -14.21 -14.90 35.04
N ASP A 767 -14.58 -16.12 35.47
CA ASP A 767 -13.92 -17.34 35.03
C ASP A 767 -14.21 -17.58 33.54
N ALA A 768 -13.16 -17.65 32.73
CA ALA A 768 -13.24 -17.92 31.30
C ALA A 768 -12.83 -19.37 30.94
N GLY A 769 -12.61 -20.22 31.94
CA GLY A 769 -12.25 -21.62 31.81
C GLY A 769 -10.80 -21.85 31.38
N ASN A 770 -10.29 -23.07 31.59
CA ASN A 770 -8.94 -23.49 31.19
C ASN A 770 -7.80 -22.60 31.72
N GLY A 771 -7.97 -22.03 32.92
CA GLY A 771 -6.99 -21.14 33.54
C GLY A 771 -7.01 -19.70 33.01
N TYR A 772 -8.01 -19.34 32.20
CA TYR A 772 -8.24 -17.96 31.77
C TYR A 772 -9.29 -17.27 32.65
N ILE A 773 -9.14 -15.96 32.78
CA ILE A 773 -10.15 -15.04 33.26
C ILE A 773 -10.56 -14.08 32.15
N ALA A 774 -11.69 -13.41 32.35
CA ALA A 774 -12.08 -12.23 31.60
C ALA A 774 -12.43 -11.11 32.58
N LEU A 775 -12.21 -9.85 32.19
CA LEU A 775 -12.51 -8.69 33.01
C LEU A 775 -13.73 -7.97 32.41
N ARG A 776 -14.87 -7.99 33.10
CA ARG A 776 -16.11 -7.35 32.65
C ARG A 776 -16.25 -5.95 33.23
N ALA A 777 -16.32 -4.94 32.38
CA ALA A 777 -16.60 -3.57 32.79
C ALA A 777 -18.09 -3.37 33.11
N ALA A 778 -18.42 -2.30 33.84
CA ALA A 778 -19.80 -1.99 34.27
C ALA A 778 -20.79 -1.78 33.10
N ASN A 779 -20.29 -1.46 31.90
CA ASN A 779 -21.08 -1.35 30.67
C ASN A 779 -21.43 -2.71 30.05
N GLY A 780 -21.01 -3.83 30.65
CA GLY A 780 -21.29 -5.20 30.20
C GLY A 780 -20.27 -5.78 29.22
N TYR A 781 -19.33 -4.96 28.70
CA TYR A 781 -18.31 -5.46 27.79
C TYR A 781 -17.08 -5.99 28.53
N TYR A 782 -16.41 -6.95 27.90
CA TYR A 782 -15.14 -7.48 28.39
C TYR A 782 -13.96 -6.67 27.87
N VAL A 783 -12.93 -6.50 28.72
CA VAL A 783 -11.61 -6.03 28.30
C VAL A 783 -11.09 -6.94 27.21
N LYS A 784 -10.56 -6.37 26.11
CA LYS A 784 -10.02 -7.08 24.96
C LYS A 784 -8.64 -6.56 24.60
N ALA A 785 -7.75 -7.44 24.15
CA ALA A 785 -6.47 -7.10 23.54
C ALA A 785 -6.51 -7.41 22.04
N ASP A 786 -6.43 -6.37 21.19
CA ASP A 786 -6.64 -6.51 19.75
C ASP A 786 -5.34 -6.80 18.97
N PRO A 787 -5.18 -7.99 18.37
CA PRO A 787 -4.04 -8.28 17.51
C PRO A 787 -3.95 -7.41 16.26
N ASN A 788 -5.08 -6.89 15.77
CA ASN A 788 -5.11 -6.00 14.61
C ASN A 788 -4.70 -4.55 14.94
N ARG A 789 -4.51 -4.21 16.23
CA ARG A 789 -4.05 -2.89 16.71
C ARG A 789 -2.83 -3.02 17.63
N TYR A 790 -1.90 -3.92 17.30
CA TYR A 790 -0.65 -4.11 18.04
C TYR A 790 -0.83 -4.38 19.54
N GLY A 791 -1.90 -5.11 19.89
CA GLY A 791 -2.24 -5.46 21.27
C GLY A 791 -2.92 -4.32 22.04
N TYR A 792 -3.47 -3.31 21.37
CA TYR A 792 -4.26 -2.24 22.00
C TYR A 792 -5.35 -2.82 22.90
N VAL A 793 -5.41 -2.34 24.16
CA VAL A 793 -6.35 -2.85 25.15
C VAL A 793 -7.50 -1.87 25.37
N TYR A 794 -8.72 -2.37 25.27
CA TYR A 794 -9.95 -1.58 25.29
C TYR A 794 -11.10 -2.41 25.86
N THR A 795 -12.23 -1.78 26.19
CA THR A 795 -13.44 -2.47 26.66
C THR A 795 -14.56 -2.44 25.64
N GLN A 796 -14.77 -1.32 24.94
CA GLN A 796 -15.92 -1.14 24.07
C GLN A 796 -15.55 -1.24 22.57
N PRO A 797 -16.28 -2.03 21.76
CA PRO A 797 -15.99 -2.18 20.34
C PRO A 797 -16.07 -0.85 19.59
N ASP A 798 -15.19 -0.73 18.61
CA ASP A 798 -15.16 0.38 17.68
C ASP A 798 -16.17 0.13 16.55
N LEU A 799 -17.44 0.41 16.83
CA LEU A 799 -18.52 0.17 15.87
C LEU A 799 -18.36 0.98 14.59
N VAL A 800 -17.65 2.12 14.66
CA VAL A 800 -17.29 2.89 13.48
C VAL A 800 -16.43 1.99 12.59
N ARG A 801 -15.31 1.47 13.08
CA ARG A 801 -14.44 0.52 12.36
C ARG A 801 -15.15 -0.76 11.83
N GLY A 802 -16.34 -1.07 12.35
CA GLY A 802 -17.05 -2.32 12.07
C GLY A 802 -16.64 -3.46 13.00
N ASP A 803 -16.02 -3.15 14.15
CA ASP A 803 -15.80 -4.14 15.21
C ASP A 803 -17.15 -4.75 15.63
N THR A 804 -17.18 -6.07 15.88
CA THR A 804 -18.42 -6.74 16.29
C THR A 804 -18.88 -6.28 17.67
N ASP A 805 -20.14 -5.86 17.77
CA ASP A 805 -20.78 -5.48 19.02
C ASP A 805 -21.13 -6.70 19.88
N THR A 806 -20.11 -7.30 20.50
CA THR A 806 -20.28 -8.51 21.32
C THR A 806 -19.76 -8.35 22.74
N GLN A 807 -20.66 -8.68 23.67
CA GLN A 807 -20.40 -8.85 25.10
C GLN A 807 -20.07 -10.31 25.46
N GLU A 808 -19.73 -11.15 24.47
CA GLU A 808 -19.27 -12.53 24.72
C GLU A 808 -17.77 -12.57 25.09
N ILE A 809 -17.37 -13.63 25.80
CA ILE A 809 -15.96 -13.90 26.11
C ILE A 809 -15.28 -14.50 24.87
N THR A 810 -14.72 -13.63 24.03
CA THR A 810 -13.91 -14.02 22.87
C THR A 810 -12.47 -14.36 23.27
N ASP A 811 -11.64 -14.82 22.33
CA ASP A 811 -10.23 -15.11 22.62
C ASP A 811 -9.41 -13.84 22.90
N GLU A 812 -9.78 -12.69 22.35
CA GLU A 812 -9.21 -11.38 22.68
C GLU A 812 -9.54 -10.94 24.11
N ALA A 813 -10.64 -11.45 24.67
CA ALA A 813 -11.09 -11.13 26.03
C ALA A 813 -10.49 -12.05 27.11
N LYS A 814 -9.72 -13.06 26.73
CA LYS A 814 -9.13 -14.03 27.65
C LYS A 814 -7.74 -13.61 28.09
N PHE A 815 -7.56 -13.54 29.40
CA PHE A 815 -6.30 -13.26 30.05
C PHE A 815 -5.93 -14.35 31.03
N VAL A 816 -4.64 -14.58 31.25
CA VAL A 816 -4.15 -15.31 32.41
C VAL A 816 -3.75 -14.30 33.47
N TRP A 817 -4.34 -14.43 34.65
CA TRP A 817 -3.88 -13.73 35.85
C TRP A 817 -2.59 -14.38 36.32
N VAL A 818 -1.52 -13.61 36.49
CA VAL A 818 -0.22 -14.11 36.94
C VAL A 818 0.15 -13.42 38.24
N ASP A 819 0.28 -14.19 39.32
CA ASP A 819 0.73 -13.66 40.60
C ASP A 819 2.22 -13.30 40.49
N VAL A 820 2.55 -12.03 40.73
CA VAL A 820 3.94 -11.55 40.73
C VAL A 820 4.50 -11.64 42.15
N ASP A 821 3.72 -11.20 43.13
CA ASP A 821 3.95 -11.39 44.56
C ASP A 821 2.62 -11.33 45.33
N ALA A 822 2.66 -11.15 46.65
CA ALA A 822 1.47 -11.13 47.50
C ALA A 822 0.53 -9.94 47.27
N SER A 823 1.01 -8.86 46.65
CA SER A 823 0.26 -7.61 46.44
C SER A 823 0.14 -7.24 44.96
N ASN A 824 0.90 -7.88 44.08
CA ASN A 824 1.03 -7.51 42.69
C ASN A 824 0.72 -8.68 41.75
N PHE A 825 0.10 -8.36 40.61
CA PHE A 825 -0.21 -9.30 39.54
C PHE A 825 0.14 -8.72 38.17
N ALA A 826 0.16 -9.59 37.16
CA ALA A 826 0.25 -9.23 35.75
C ALA A 826 -0.87 -9.92 34.97
N LEU A 827 -1.20 -9.36 33.81
CA LEU A 827 -2.18 -9.95 32.88
C LEU A 827 -1.46 -10.40 31.61
N TRP A 828 -1.62 -11.65 31.22
CA TRP A 828 -1.12 -12.19 29.95
C TRP A 828 -2.29 -12.40 28.99
N SER A 829 -2.25 -11.80 27.81
CA SER A 829 -3.30 -11.90 26.80
C SER A 829 -3.19 -13.18 25.99
N LYS A 830 -4.30 -13.91 25.83
CA LYS A 830 -4.38 -15.10 24.99
C LYS A 830 -4.22 -14.77 23.50
N SER A 831 -4.89 -13.74 23.01
CA SER A 831 -4.85 -13.36 21.58
C SER A 831 -3.48 -12.87 21.12
N MET A 832 -2.74 -12.20 22.02
CA MET A 832 -1.41 -11.68 21.72
C MET A 832 -0.29 -12.66 22.07
N GLY A 833 -0.50 -13.52 23.06
CA GLY A 833 0.56 -14.30 23.66
C GLY A 833 1.57 -13.47 24.44
N LEU A 834 1.18 -12.28 24.93
CA LEU A 834 2.05 -11.27 25.55
C LEU A 834 1.40 -10.67 26.80
N TYR A 835 2.23 -10.14 27.71
CA TYR A 835 1.79 -9.40 28.89
C TYR A 835 1.27 -8.01 28.55
N VAL A 836 0.23 -7.60 29.27
CA VAL A 836 -0.31 -6.23 29.27
C VAL A 836 0.65 -5.32 30.02
N LYS A 837 1.04 -4.22 29.38
CA LYS A 837 1.83 -3.14 29.96
C LYS A 837 1.07 -1.82 29.91
N ALA A 838 1.23 -1.01 30.94
CA ALA A 838 0.91 0.41 30.87
C ALA A 838 2.00 1.11 30.07
N GLU A 839 1.66 1.70 28.93
CA GLU A 839 2.66 2.33 28.08
C GLU A 839 3.00 3.72 28.63
N ALA A 840 4.26 3.92 29.04
CA ALA A 840 4.70 5.20 29.57
C ALA A 840 4.75 6.31 28.54
N HIS A 841 4.92 5.91 27.27
CA HIS A 841 5.41 6.77 26.22
C HIS A 841 4.48 6.70 25.02
N SER A 842 3.17 6.79 25.24
CA SER A 842 2.13 6.97 24.21
C SER A 842 1.25 8.20 24.51
N GLY A 843 1.76 9.14 25.31
CA GLY A 843 1.17 10.45 25.56
C GLY A 843 0.79 10.61 27.03
N PRO A 844 0.11 11.71 27.41
CA PRO A 844 -0.25 11.97 28.80
C PRO A 844 -1.22 10.93 29.38
N ALA A 845 -1.93 10.18 28.53
CA ALA A 845 -3.00 9.26 28.93
C ALA A 845 -2.53 7.83 29.28
N ARG A 846 -1.33 7.39 28.89
CA ARG A 846 -0.76 6.06 29.24
C ARG A 846 -1.73 4.87 29.00
N PRO A 847 -2.16 4.63 27.75
CA PRO A 847 -2.93 3.46 27.34
C PRO A 847 -2.24 2.12 27.65
N LEU A 848 -3.04 1.08 27.79
CA LEU A 848 -2.59 -0.30 27.98
C LEU A 848 -2.40 -1.01 26.63
N TYR A 849 -1.31 -1.78 26.52
CA TYR A 849 -1.01 -2.64 25.36
C TYR A 849 -0.55 -4.03 25.83
N ALA A 850 -1.08 -5.10 25.24
CA ALA A 850 -0.56 -6.46 25.36
C ALA A 850 0.64 -6.67 24.43
N ALA A 851 1.80 -6.18 24.87
CA ALA A 851 2.97 -6.00 24.00
C ALA A 851 4.31 -6.29 24.71
N ALA A 852 4.31 -7.03 25.83
CA ALA A 852 5.52 -7.36 26.58
C ALA A 852 5.76 -8.87 26.70
N SER A 853 6.97 -9.34 26.45
CA SER A 853 7.35 -10.76 26.58
C SER A 853 7.87 -11.15 27.97
N ARG A 854 7.92 -10.19 28.91
CA ARG A 854 8.33 -10.42 30.30
C ARG A 854 7.65 -9.42 31.23
N ILE A 855 7.51 -9.78 32.51
CA ILE A 855 7.00 -8.90 33.54
C ILE A 855 8.14 -7.99 34.03
N GLY A 856 8.07 -6.71 33.70
CA GLY A 856 8.91 -5.65 34.24
C GLY A 856 8.09 -4.72 35.14
N SER A 857 8.53 -3.47 35.30
CA SER A 857 7.79 -2.49 36.12
C SER A 857 6.50 -1.99 35.48
N TRP A 858 6.38 -2.07 34.14
CA TRP A 858 5.24 -1.54 33.38
C TRP A 858 4.07 -2.53 33.26
N GLU A 859 4.35 -3.81 33.50
CA GLU A 859 3.43 -4.94 33.39
C GLU A 859 2.79 -5.35 34.74
N GLN A 860 3.17 -4.67 35.82
CA GLN A 860 2.72 -4.98 37.17
C GLN A 860 1.58 -4.07 37.60
N PHE A 861 0.56 -4.68 38.20
CA PHE A 861 -0.62 -4.04 38.72
C PHE A 861 -0.87 -4.45 40.17
N SER A 862 -1.49 -3.57 40.95
CA SER A 862 -1.90 -3.84 42.32
C SER A 862 -3.40 -3.59 42.48
N LEU A 863 -4.07 -4.42 43.28
CA LEU A 863 -5.44 -4.13 43.69
C LEU A 863 -5.49 -2.90 44.60
N ASP A 864 -6.62 -2.20 44.61
CA ASP A 864 -6.87 -1.18 45.62
C ASP A 864 -7.51 -1.81 46.86
N ASP A 865 -6.83 -1.71 48.00
CA ASP A 865 -7.25 -2.30 49.28
C ASP A 865 -8.56 -1.68 49.85
N SER A 866 -9.15 -0.70 49.16
CA SER A 866 -10.38 -0.01 49.59
C SER A 866 -11.68 -0.75 49.24
N VAL A 867 -11.60 -1.82 48.42
CA VAL A 867 -12.77 -2.60 47.98
C VAL A 867 -12.61 -4.07 48.35
N ALA A 868 -12.55 -4.37 49.66
CA ALA A 868 -12.83 -5.72 50.14
C ALA A 868 -14.35 -5.87 50.29
N GLY A 869 -14.99 -6.60 49.38
CA GLY A 869 -16.42 -6.95 49.51
C GLY A 869 -16.71 -7.69 50.82
N ILE A 870 -17.95 -7.59 51.31
CA ILE A 870 -18.39 -8.22 52.56
C ILE A 870 -18.25 -9.75 52.46
N THR A 871 -17.24 -10.28 53.14
CA THR A 871 -16.96 -11.72 53.20
C THR A 871 -17.38 -12.28 54.56
N PRO A 872 -18.29 -13.27 54.62
CA PRO A 872 -18.67 -13.91 55.88
C PRO A 872 -17.49 -14.60 56.58
N PRO A 873 -17.37 -14.48 57.91
CA PRO A 873 -16.44 -15.31 58.68
C PRO A 873 -16.75 -16.82 58.52
N SER A 874 -15.71 -17.65 58.50
CA SER A 874 -15.86 -19.13 58.39
C SER A 874 -16.43 -19.80 59.65
N GLY A 875 -16.45 -19.07 60.77
CA GLY A 875 -16.96 -19.52 62.07
C GLY A 875 -18.33 -18.93 62.42
N PHE A 876 -18.70 -19.07 63.70
CA PHE A 876 -19.87 -18.38 64.25
C PHE A 876 -19.54 -16.89 64.49
N THR A 877 -20.47 -16.01 64.15
CA THR A 877 -20.36 -14.55 64.32
C THR A 877 -21.67 -13.97 64.82
N GLN A 878 -21.65 -12.77 65.39
CA GLN A 878 -22.86 -12.02 65.67
C GLN A 878 -23.31 -11.23 64.44
N LEU A 879 -24.62 -11.24 64.18
CA LEU A 879 -25.25 -10.36 63.20
C LEU A 879 -25.78 -9.14 63.94
N VAL A 880 -25.13 -8.00 63.75
CA VAL A 880 -25.34 -6.79 64.57
C VAL A 880 -25.96 -5.70 63.73
N PHE A 881 -27.17 -5.28 64.08
CA PHE A 881 -27.81 -4.15 63.44
C PHE A 881 -27.00 -2.87 63.69
N LYS A 882 -27.09 -1.90 62.78
CA LYS A 882 -26.30 -0.67 62.85
C LYS A 882 -26.54 0.14 64.13
N HIS A 883 -27.70 0.00 64.77
CA HIS A 883 -28.01 0.55 66.10
C HIS A 883 -27.54 -0.31 67.29
N ASN A 884 -26.55 -1.19 67.09
CA ASN A 884 -25.87 -2.00 68.11
C ASN A 884 -26.78 -2.97 68.89
N GLN A 885 -27.75 -3.58 68.21
CA GLN A 885 -28.51 -4.72 68.72
C GLN A 885 -28.16 -5.96 67.90
N CYS A 886 -28.08 -7.12 68.56
CA CYS A 886 -27.76 -8.40 67.94
C CYS A 886 -29.04 -9.17 67.60
N LEU A 887 -29.01 -9.85 66.47
CA LEU A 887 -30.05 -10.77 66.04
C LEU A 887 -30.00 -12.04 66.92
N GLU A 888 -31.12 -12.38 67.56
CA GLU A 888 -31.19 -13.38 68.63
C GLU A 888 -32.38 -14.34 68.46
N VAL A 889 -32.19 -15.62 68.75
CA VAL A 889 -33.30 -16.54 69.06
C VAL A 889 -33.86 -16.26 70.45
N ALA A 890 -35.12 -15.81 70.52
CA ALA A 890 -35.75 -15.31 71.73
C ALA A 890 -35.79 -16.36 72.86
N LYS A 891 -35.48 -15.93 74.09
CA LYS A 891 -35.59 -16.73 75.33
C LYS A 891 -34.79 -18.05 75.31
N SER A 892 -33.73 -18.15 74.50
CA SER A 892 -32.87 -19.35 74.38
C SER A 892 -33.61 -20.63 73.98
N LYS A 893 -34.74 -20.51 73.29
CA LYS A 893 -35.53 -21.68 72.90
C LYS A 893 -34.93 -22.46 71.72
N LEU A 894 -35.34 -23.71 71.58
CA LEU A 894 -34.75 -24.69 70.66
C LEU A 894 -35.75 -25.28 69.65
N ASP A 895 -37.03 -24.89 69.71
CA ASP A 895 -38.11 -25.50 68.92
C ASP A 895 -38.26 -24.82 67.56
N ASN A 896 -38.93 -25.54 66.63
CA ASN A 896 -39.28 -24.99 65.32
C ASN A 896 -40.37 -23.92 65.50
N GLY A 897 -40.23 -22.80 64.79
CA GLY A 897 -41.17 -21.69 64.88
C GLY A 897 -40.90 -20.74 66.05
N ASP A 898 -39.80 -20.94 66.79
CA ASP A 898 -39.38 -19.98 67.80
C ASP A 898 -38.89 -18.68 67.17
N ASN A 899 -39.22 -17.58 67.85
CA ASN A 899 -39.07 -16.25 67.31
C ASN A 899 -37.62 -15.79 67.25
N ILE A 900 -37.29 -15.04 66.20
CA ILE A 900 -36.05 -14.26 66.13
C ILE A 900 -36.40 -12.81 66.44
N GLN A 901 -35.63 -12.20 67.34
CA GLN A 901 -35.80 -10.84 67.82
C GLN A 901 -34.43 -10.12 67.81
N GLN A 902 -34.42 -8.81 68.04
CA GLN A 902 -33.19 -8.11 68.39
C GLN A 902 -33.00 -8.00 69.90
N TRP A 903 -31.76 -8.03 70.39
CA TRP A 903 -31.44 -7.80 71.80
C TRP A 903 -30.02 -7.25 71.98
N ALA A 904 -29.70 -6.74 73.17
CA ALA A 904 -28.36 -6.26 73.49
C ALA A 904 -27.30 -7.35 73.23
N CYS A 905 -26.26 -7.02 72.47
CA CYS A 905 -25.20 -7.95 72.12
C CYS A 905 -24.47 -8.50 73.35
N SER A 906 -24.22 -9.81 73.36
CA SER A 906 -23.50 -10.52 74.42
C SER A 906 -23.00 -11.86 73.90
N ASP A 907 -21.93 -12.40 74.50
CA ASP A 907 -21.35 -13.70 74.14
C ASP A 907 -22.27 -14.86 74.59
N MET A 908 -23.38 -15.04 73.88
CA MET A 908 -24.40 -16.06 74.13
C MET A 908 -24.66 -16.85 72.84
N PRO A 909 -24.71 -18.20 72.87
CA PRO A 909 -24.96 -19.01 71.67
C PRO A 909 -26.24 -18.67 70.89
N THR A 910 -27.21 -18.01 71.53
CA THR A 910 -28.46 -17.57 70.88
C THR A 910 -28.27 -16.43 69.87
N LYS A 911 -27.14 -15.72 69.94
CA LYS A 911 -26.78 -14.55 69.11
C LYS A 911 -25.71 -14.85 68.07
N HIS A 912 -25.20 -16.08 68.08
CA HIS A 912 -24.14 -16.53 67.19
C HIS A 912 -24.72 -17.29 66.00
N TRP A 913 -24.32 -16.89 64.82
CA TRP A 913 -24.81 -17.38 63.54
C TRP A 913 -23.65 -17.85 62.68
N GLN A 914 -23.81 -18.98 62.02
CA GLN A 914 -22.89 -19.49 61.02
C GLN A 914 -23.49 -19.26 59.64
N MET A 915 -22.72 -18.63 58.75
CA MET A 915 -23.09 -18.40 57.35
C MET A 915 -22.63 -19.60 56.52
N ILE A 916 -23.55 -20.46 56.11
CA ILE A 916 -23.24 -21.67 55.34
C ILE A 916 -23.53 -21.37 53.87
N ALA A 917 -22.47 -21.12 53.10
CA ALA A 917 -22.56 -20.81 51.67
C ALA A 917 -23.25 -21.95 50.90
N GLN A 918 -24.12 -21.55 49.98
CA GLN A 918 -24.77 -22.38 48.98
C GLN A 918 -24.40 -21.85 47.58
N ASP A 919 -24.80 -22.58 46.53
CA ASP A 919 -24.61 -22.12 45.15
C ASP A 919 -25.31 -20.76 44.89
N ASP A 920 -24.87 -20.05 43.85
CA ASP A 920 -25.42 -18.77 43.37
C ASP A 920 -25.41 -17.61 44.39
N GLY A 921 -24.49 -17.62 45.37
CA GLY A 921 -24.26 -16.49 46.29
C GLY A 921 -25.28 -16.36 47.43
N PHE A 922 -25.98 -17.44 47.78
CA PHE A 922 -26.93 -17.50 48.91
C PHE A 922 -26.37 -18.25 50.13
N TYR A 923 -26.94 -17.99 51.30
CA TYR A 923 -26.53 -18.56 52.58
C TYR A 923 -27.71 -19.19 53.32
N GLN A 924 -27.45 -20.33 53.96
CA GLN A 924 -28.22 -20.74 55.14
C GLN A 924 -27.59 -20.11 56.39
N ILE A 925 -28.39 -19.45 57.21
CA ILE A 925 -27.92 -18.74 58.41
C ILE A 925 -28.30 -19.56 59.65
N LYS A 926 -27.35 -20.29 60.21
CA LYS A 926 -27.58 -21.30 61.27
C LYS A 926 -27.23 -20.77 62.66
N ASN A 927 -28.15 -20.85 63.60
CA ASN A 927 -27.92 -20.45 64.99
C ASN A 927 -27.05 -21.47 65.74
N GLN A 928 -26.11 -20.98 66.56
CA GLN A 928 -25.21 -21.84 67.35
C GLN A 928 -25.94 -22.63 68.44
N ASN A 929 -26.91 -22.00 69.13
CA ASN A 929 -27.62 -22.62 70.25
C ASN A 929 -28.52 -23.79 69.81
N SER A 930 -29.34 -23.57 68.79
CA SER A 930 -30.36 -24.54 68.36
C SER A 930 -29.91 -25.45 67.22
N GLY A 931 -28.86 -25.07 66.48
CA GLY A 931 -28.48 -25.72 65.24
C GLY A 931 -29.50 -25.58 64.10
N LYS A 932 -30.47 -24.67 64.25
CA LYS A 932 -31.54 -24.40 63.27
C LYS A 932 -31.25 -23.16 62.45
N CYS A 933 -31.87 -23.04 61.29
CA CYS A 933 -31.66 -21.96 60.35
C CYS A 933 -32.73 -20.87 60.47
N MET A 934 -32.33 -19.64 60.20
CA MET A 934 -33.25 -18.51 59.99
C MET A 934 -34.18 -18.82 58.82
N GLU A 935 -35.47 -18.51 58.97
CA GLU A 935 -36.45 -18.60 57.90
C GLU A 935 -37.52 -17.51 57.97
N VAL A 936 -38.11 -17.22 56.82
CA VAL A 936 -39.38 -16.48 56.73
C VAL A 936 -40.54 -17.46 57.01
N ARG A 937 -41.32 -17.18 58.05
CA ARG A 937 -42.43 -18.03 58.48
C ARG A 937 -43.44 -18.24 57.34
N ALA A 938 -43.86 -19.50 57.18
CA ALA A 938 -44.91 -19.91 56.25
C ALA A 938 -44.68 -19.47 54.78
N TRP A 939 -43.42 -19.30 54.37
CA TRP A 939 -43.05 -18.85 53.01
C TRP A 939 -43.72 -17.53 52.60
N SER A 940 -43.97 -16.63 53.57
CA SER A 940 -44.62 -15.35 53.28
C SER A 940 -43.84 -14.55 52.23
N LYS A 941 -44.54 -13.96 51.26
CA LYS A 941 -44.00 -12.92 50.36
C LYS A 941 -44.42 -11.50 50.76
N ALA A 942 -45.24 -11.37 51.79
CA ALA A 942 -45.73 -10.08 52.26
C ALA A 942 -44.78 -9.46 53.29
N GLU A 943 -44.74 -8.12 53.31
CA GLU A 943 -44.16 -7.35 54.40
C GLU A 943 -44.80 -7.73 55.74
N GLY A 944 -44.02 -7.67 56.82
CA GLY A 944 -44.45 -8.16 58.14
C GLY A 944 -44.37 -9.68 58.30
N GLY A 945 -43.91 -10.43 57.28
CA GLY A 945 -43.61 -11.85 57.42
C GLY A 945 -42.58 -12.10 58.53
N ASN A 946 -42.93 -12.91 59.53
CA ASN A 946 -42.08 -13.12 60.70
C ASN A 946 -40.79 -13.87 60.36
N ILE A 947 -39.66 -13.42 60.92
CA ILE A 947 -38.40 -14.18 60.88
C ILE A 947 -38.33 -15.09 62.11
N GLN A 948 -38.13 -16.39 61.88
CA GLN A 948 -38.13 -17.41 62.93
C GLN A 948 -37.03 -18.45 62.68
N GLN A 949 -36.79 -19.34 63.64
CA GLN A 949 -35.91 -20.49 63.43
C GLN A 949 -36.69 -21.75 63.02
N TRP A 950 -36.09 -22.54 62.12
CA TRP A 950 -36.61 -23.86 61.72
C TRP A 950 -35.48 -24.80 61.32
N ASN A 951 -35.74 -26.10 61.28
CA ASN A 951 -34.80 -27.08 60.73
C ASN A 951 -34.26 -26.62 59.36
N CYS A 952 -32.94 -26.65 59.21
CA CYS A 952 -32.26 -26.24 57.99
C CYS A 952 -32.67 -27.11 56.80
N SER A 953 -33.00 -26.46 55.67
CA SER A 953 -33.24 -27.08 54.37
C SER A 953 -32.99 -26.06 53.26
N LEU A 954 -32.88 -26.50 52.01
CA LEU A 954 -32.65 -25.63 50.85
C LEU A 954 -33.93 -24.96 50.31
N GLY A 955 -35.00 -24.88 51.12
CA GLY A 955 -36.19 -24.12 50.75
C GLY A 955 -35.86 -22.63 50.66
N GLU A 956 -36.30 -21.94 49.60
CA GLU A 956 -35.95 -20.54 49.33
C GLU A 956 -36.33 -19.58 50.47
N ASN A 957 -37.35 -19.92 51.27
CA ASN A 957 -37.73 -19.15 52.45
C ASN A 957 -36.67 -19.18 53.58
N LYS A 958 -35.60 -19.97 53.44
CA LYS A 958 -34.47 -20.13 54.38
C LYS A 958 -33.12 -19.70 53.80
N LEU A 959 -33.12 -19.20 52.57
CA LEU A 959 -31.92 -18.78 51.87
C LEU A 959 -31.89 -17.26 51.80
N PHE A 960 -30.75 -16.67 52.15
CA PHE A 960 -30.55 -15.22 52.18
C PHE A 960 -29.28 -14.85 51.44
N THR A 961 -29.29 -13.73 50.71
CA THR A 961 -28.07 -13.13 50.15
C THR A 961 -27.66 -11.90 50.95
N LEU A 962 -26.38 -11.55 50.83
CA LEU A 962 -25.77 -10.38 51.45
C LEU A 962 -25.72 -9.27 50.42
N ASP A 963 -26.57 -8.29 50.61
CA ASP A 963 -26.65 -7.11 49.76
C ASP A 963 -25.81 -6.00 50.41
N ASP A 964 -24.58 -5.82 49.91
CA ASP A 964 -23.58 -4.88 50.42
C ASP A 964 -24.08 -3.43 50.27
N VAL A 965 -24.07 -2.68 51.37
CA VAL A 965 -24.50 -1.28 51.41
C VAL A 965 -23.38 -0.32 51.83
N GLY A 966 -22.13 -0.77 51.79
CA GLY A 966 -20.94 0.02 52.09
C GLY A 966 -20.63 0.14 53.59
N ASP A 967 -19.48 0.75 53.91
CA ASP A 967 -18.98 0.96 55.29
C ASP A 967 -18.90 -0.30 56.16
N GLY A 968 -18.78 -1.48 55.54
CA GLY A 968 -18.78 -2.78 56.22
C GLY A 968 -20.16 -3.28 56.67
N TYR A 969 -21.24 -2.69 56.16
CA TYR A 969 -22.62 -3.09 56.44
C TYR A 969 -23.29 -3.75 55.23
N PHE A 970 -24.18 -4.71 55.49
CA PHE A 970 -24.98 -5.40 54.48
C PHE A 970 -26.46 -5.49 54.90
N ARG A 971 -27.34 -5.81 53.95
CA ARG A 971 -28.72 -6.24 54.20
C ARG A 971 -28.84 -7.75 53.97
N LEU A 972 -29.72 -8.40 54.73
CA LEU A 972 -30.11 -9.79 54.47
C LEU A 972 -31.37 -9.84 53.62
N VAL A 973 -31.26 -10.31 52.38
CA VAL A 973 -32.38 -10.39 51.44
C VAL A 973 -32.83 -11.83 51.30
N ASN A 974 -34.09 -12.13 51.57
CA ASN A 974 -34.61 -13.49 51.41
C ASN A 974 -34.78 -13.88 49.93
N LYS A 975 -34.34 -15.08 49.55
CA LYS A 975 -34.41 -15.60 48.18
C LYS A 975 -35.85 -15.72 47.64
N HIS A 976 -36.81 -16.11 48.49
CA HIS A 976 -38.19 -16.36 48.03
C HIS A 976 -39.03 -15.09 47.86
N SER A 977 -38.87 -14.11 48.76
CA SER A 977 -39.65 -12.89 48.78
C SER A 977 -38.95 -11.69 48.13
N GLY A 978 -37.61 -11.69 48.05
CA GLY A 978 -36.83 -10.50 47.68
C GLY A 978 -36.86 -9.37 48.71
N LEU A 979 -37.42 -9.63 49.90
CA LEU A 979 -37.55 -8.65 50.98
C LEU A 979 -36.37 -8.74 51.97
N CYS A 980 -36.09 -7.62 52.63
CA CYS A 980 -35.01 -7.49 53.57
C CYS A 980 -35.45 -7.83 55.00
N VAL A 981 -34.55 -8.43 55.78
CA VAL A 981 -34.71 -8.59 57.24
C VAL A 981 -34.71 -7.21 57.90
N ASP A 982 -35.71 -6.95 58.75
CA ASP A 982 -35.95 -5.66 59.41
C ASP A 982 -36.49 -5.88 60.83
N THR A 983 -36.40 -4.85 61.66
CA THR A 983 -37.03 -4.80 62.98
C THR A 983 -38.46 -4.28 62.84
N GLU A 984 -39.42 -4.93 63.48
CA GLU A 984 -40.83 -4.55 63.39
C GLU A 984 -41.07 -3.10 63.83
N GLY A 985 -41.77 -2.33 63.00
CA GLY A 985 -42.04 -0.91 63.25
C GLY A 985 -40.81 0.00 63.23
N SER A 986 -39.68 -0.48 62.72
CA SER A 986 -38.37 0.21 62.76
C SER A 986 -37.93 0.58 64.19
N ASP A 987 -38.36 -0.20 65.18
CA ASP A 987 -38.01 0.01 66.58
C ASP A 987 -36.61 -0.52 66.89
N THR A 988 -35.86 0.21 67.71
CA THR A 988 -34.46 -0.07 68.06
C THR A 988 -34.31 -0.64 69.47
N ALA A 989 -35.42 -0.83 70.20
CA ALA A 989 -35.44 -1.38 71.55
C ALA A 989 -35.08 -2.88 71.58
N GLY A 990 -34.40 -3.32 72.64
CA GLY A 990 -34.19 -4.74 72.89
C GLY A 990 -35.53 -5.45 73.09
N GLY A 991 -35.77 -6.53 72.36
CA GLY A 991 -36.99 -7.33 72.39
C GLY A 991 -37.93 -7.10 71.22
N THR A 992 -37.63 -6.12 70.36
CA THR A 992 -38.38 -5.92 69.11
C THR A 992 -38.28 -7.16 68.23
N ASN A 993 -39.42 -7.53 67.67
CA ASN A 993 -39.54 -8.65 66.74
C ASN A 993 -38.78 -8.39 65.43
N VAL A 994 -38.28 -9.44 64.77
CA VAL A 994 -37.65 -9.35 63.45
C VAL A 994 -38.60 -9.90 62.40
N ILE A 995 -38.82 -9.10 61.35
CA ILE A 995 -39.73 -9.37 60.24
C ILE A 995 -38.99 -9.20 58.91
N GLN A 996 -39.67 -9.47 57.78
CA GLN A 996 -39.24 -8.99 56.47
C GLN A 996 -40.04 -7.74 56.06
N ALA A 997 -39.37 -6.80 55.38
CA ALA A 997 -39.95 -5.58 54.83
C ALA A 997 -39.29 -5.21 53.49
N ASN A 998 -39.84 -4.22 52.78
CA ASN A 998 -39.17 -3.71 51.57
C ASN A 998 -37.76 -3.24 51.90
N CYS A 999 -36.80 -3.60 51.05
CA CYS A 999 -35.41 -3.17 51.19
C CYS A 999 -35.33 -1.64 51.08
N SER A 1000 -34.71 -1.03 52.08
CA SER A 1000 -34.60 0.43 52.23
C SER A 1000 -33.19 0.82 52.68
N THR A 1001 -32.98 2.11 52.92
CA THR A 1001 -31.76 2.66 53.50
C THR A 1001 -31.83 2.76 55.04
N SER A 1002 -32.87 2.22 55.67
CA SER A 1002 -33.04 2.25 57.12
C SER A 1002 -31.89 1.54 57.84
N ASP A 1003 -31.42 2.12 58.94
CA ASP A 1003 -30.39 1.50 59.77
C ASP A 1003 -30.90 0.22 60.47
N THR A 1004 -32.22 0.02 60.52
CA THR A 1004 -32.86 -1.20 61.05
C THR A 1004 -32.76 -2.43 60.14
N GLN A 1005 -32.28 -2.25 58.91
CA GLN A 1005 -32.03 -3.34 57.95
C GLN A 1005 -30.53 -3.58 57.71
N LYS A 1006 -29.66 -2.74 58.29
CA LYS A 1006 -28.21 -2.79 58.06
C LYS A 1006 -27.54 -3.58 59.17
N LEU A 1007 -26.88 -4.66 58.78
CA LEU A 1007 -26.17 -5.58 59.65
C LEU A 1007 -24.68 -5.52 59.37
N LYS A 1008 -23.87 -5.87 60.36
CA LYS A 1008 -22.44 -6.18 60.21
C LYS A 1008 -22.12 -7.47 60.95
N PHE A 1009 -21.00 -8.08 60.59
CA PHE A 1009 -20.40 -9.17 61.34
C PHE A 1009 -19.65 -8.62 62.56
N GLN A 1010 -19.73 -9.32 63.69
CA GLN A 1010 -18.96 -9.04 64.91
C GLN A 1010 -18.44 -10.33 65.55
#